data_AF-A0A1C6IAC7-F1
#
_entry.id   AF-A0A1C6IAC7-F1
#
_cell.length_a   1.000
_cell.length_b   1.000
_cell.length_c   1.000
_cell.angle_alpha   90.00
_cell.angle_beta   90.00
_cell.angle_gamma   90.00
#
_symmetry.space_group_name_H-M   'P 1'
#
loop_
_entity.id
_entity.type
_entity.pdbx_description
1 polymer ?
#
loop_
_entity_poly.entity_id
_entity_poly.type
_entity_poly.pdbx_seq_one_letter_code
_entity_poly.pdbx_strand_id
1 'polypeptide(L)'
;MNLKKSYYLSERIYETMNCEEKQSEARKEYWRNLLGETMFDQMYRENINFYGYVNGNGCAVRDNVKLKKRFMEFYNSMICLEPNLQVEQKLDESIEFSRFYDSFLQYGRALFVKTIGKNSDVISEHVYQSLQMYLANILQEVCLRILIAEMHQHKQQKKLQGKDEREKYEFFHSEIVGTSGFKEELFEKYPVLWRCIEEKIHQAVGYYVEIVENFVDNKIEIQKKFCTGISIRRITNIKSGLSDVHNQEKSVVVVTLDDSLNLLYKPRSMENELGFLNLLEWISDKVGLDCYKYPILSYENHSWCSIVKHESCDTEEQVKRYYQRFGIQLVLVYCLGTRDLHFENVIASGEYPVLVDLEALNYGKREHNTDGIKDVMNQHLVDSVLCSGLLPYAWQNLNIDSSGISGKGGQKYGFKIPVIVNRRTANMRIEYRYPETKAVQNLVKIRGKDCDPIQYIQDLLDGFEQAYVKILEDKEELLQRSSFLQNLKSRYVAMNTQQYSMLLSASYHPSVMRDGAERETLFYSLWKGRNGTEQEVVDSEIQDLLNGNIPYFSCSVCGKYLIHDGKEIDNKHFSKTAWEVFIEKIKKMSVSDMNVQKEYIRMSIELFSGNRCNYENHVYSMDDKKWKERRNQLEKVTIKQLENRILRHAIWNQEKTQVNWLTTQLSDKNGESWRLLPMNHYLYSGLAGMLLLFYELKTAKRPQAMKVYDTLKNEMFTYTENGICSFKNLDSSKTGLYEGEGSIVYAYLCLYKRSSEQIYLRYAEKHSEIVRKLLKQDQRYDLLSGNAGAAWSFLLLYGSTGNAMFLQAGEEAIQILLKSAEEQVQGIGWRIQKEIPPMSGLAHGNSGILIPILALSKYTERTMYEEIADKIWNYENSLYDPAINNWKDTREQGKVVSSNPIGSVAWCHGAAGVLYSRILCYEFVEDKKWKNRLELDIKRAYKKLKEYWKRDSDSLCHGNCGNLLILKIAQKKMKEYGISVEREWDVELMKNALEEQIVHLLPQEQINFGFMNGYGGILYKCLQDIHATESHIELI
;
A
#
# COMPACT_ATOMS: atom_id res chain seq x y z
N MET A 1 -13.56 -27.47 -37.99
CA MET A 1 -12.59 -26.81 -37.08
C MET A 1 -11.37 -26.27 -37.81
N ASN A 2 -11.10 -24.97 -37.67
CA ASN A 2 -9.93 -24.29 -38.26
C ASN A 2 -8.70 -24.40 -37.33
N LEU A 3 -7.93 -25.48 -37.46
CA LEU A 3 -6.75 -25.76 -36.62
C LEU A 3 -5.72 -24.62 -36.64
N LYS A 4 -5.62 -23.82 -37.72
CA LYS A 4 -4.67 -22.68 -37.76
C LYS A 4 -4.99 -21.62 -36.71
N LYS A 5 -6.27 -21.40 -36.41
CA LYS A 5 -6.72 -20.41 -35.43
C LYS A 5 -6.52 -20.83 -33.97
N SER A 6 -6.22 -22.10 -33.68
CA SER A 6 -5.87 -22.53 -32.31
C SER A 6 -4.40 -22.30 -31.95
N TYR A 7 -3.55 -21.97 -32.93
CA TYR A 7 -2.14 -21.66 -32.68
C TYR A 7 -1.98 -20.24 -32.14
N TYR A 8 -1.10 -20.07 -31.17
CA TYR A 8 -0.73 -18.77 -30.61
C TYR A 8 0.12 -17.96 -31.62
N LEU A 9 0.23 -16.65 -31.41
CA LEU A 9 1.04 -15.73 -32.22
C LEU A 9 2.51 -16.17 -32.32
N SER A 10 3.10 -16.66 -31.23
CA SER A 10 4.47 -17.19 -31.16
C SER A 10 4.68 -18.50 -31.94
N GLU A 11 3.61 -19.23 -32.24
CA GLU A 11 3.63 -20.47 -33.02
C GLU A 11 3.42 -20.23 -34.53
N ARG A 12 3.09 -19.00 -34.93
CA ARG A 12 2.84 -18.58 -36.31
C ARG A 12 4.09 -17.98 -36.95
N ILE A 13 4.15 -18.10 -38.28
CA ILE A 13 5.17 -17.47 -39.13
C ILE A 13 4.42 -16.70 -40.20
N TYR A 14 4.56 -15.39 -40.23
CA TYR A 14 3.87 -14.53 -41.20
C TYR A 14 4.77 -14.25 -42.41
N GLU A 15 4.21 -14.37 -43.60
CA GLU A 15 4.87 -13.97 -44.84
C GLU A 15 4.60 -12.48 -45.12
N THR A 16 5.54 -11.77 -45.74
CA THR A 16 5.33 -10.40 -46.21
C THR A 16 4.56 -10.43 -47.54
N MET A 17 3.23 -10.44 -47.49
CA MET A 17 2.37 -10.23 -48.68
C MET A 17 1.15 -9.32 -48.39
N ASN A 18 0.79 -8.53 -49.41
CA ASN A 18 -0.24 -7.50 -49.43
C ASN A 18 -1.62 -7.99 -48.96
N CYS A 19 -2.27 -7.19 -48.09
CA CYS A 19 -3.62 -7.43 -47.55
C CYS A 19 -4.58 -6.29 -47.96
N GLU A 20 -5.90 -6.51 -47.80
CA GLU A 20 -6.93 -5.49 -47.99
C GLU A 20 -6.90 -4.45 -46.84
N GLU A 21 -6.59 -3.19 -47.15
CA GLU A 21 -6.31 -2.10 -46.18
C GLU A 21 -7.41 -1.84 -45.13
N LYS A 22 -8.68 -2.16 -45.40
CA LYS A 22 -9.80 -1.82 -44.49
C LYS A 22 -9.93 -2.73 -43.27
N GLN A 23 -9.66 -4.03 -43.38
CA GLN A 23 -9.78 -4.95 -42.23
C GLN A 23 -8.60 -4.83 -41.25
N SER A 24 -7.42 -4.46 -41.76
CA SER A 24 -6.23 -4.24 -40.93
C SER A 24 -6.38 -3.00 -40.05
N GLU A 25 -7.00 -1.92 -40.52
CA GLU A 25 -7.12 -0.69 -39.73
C GLU A 25 -8.04 -0.84 -38.50
N ALA A 26 -9.19 -1.50 -38.65
CA ALA A 26 -10.07 -1.78 -37.51
C ALA A 26 -9.40 -2.67 -36.45
N ARG A 27 -8.56 -3.63 -36.88
CA ARG A 27 -7.78 -4.49 -35.99
C ARG A 27 -6.69 -3.69 -35.26
N LYS A 28 -6.00 -2.78 -35.96
CA LYS A 28 -5.01 -1.88 -35.36
C LYS A 28 -5.66 -0.97 -34.32
N GLU A 29 -6.80 -0.36 -34.64
CA GLU A 29 -7.54 0.50 -33.71
C GLU A 29 -7.97 -0.26 -32.44
N TYR A 30 -8.50 -1.48 -32.59
CA TYR A 30 -8.87 -2.32 -31.46
C TYR A 30 -7.69 -2.57 -30.50
N TRP A 31 -6.53 -3.00 -31.03
CA TRP A 31 -5.36 -3.29 -30.20
C TRP A 31 -4.69 -2.03 -29.66
N ARG A 32 -4.71 -0.92 -30.39
CA ARG A 32 -4.22 0.38 -29.91
C ARG A 32 -5.03 0.87 -28.71
N ASN A 33 -6.36 0.71 -28.74
CA ASN A 33 -7.23 1.06 -27.61
C ASN A 33 -7.01 0.16 -26.39
N LEU A 34 -6.70 -1.12 -26.59
CA LEU A 34 -6.53 -2.07 -25.49
C LEU A 34 -5.14 -2.01 -24.85
N LEU A 35 -4.08 -1.96 -25.66
CA LEU A 35 -2.68 -1.95 -25.19
C LEU A 35 -2.21 -0.54 -24.79
N GLY A 36 -2.85 0.50 -25.35
CA GLY A 36 -2.36 1.87 -25.32
C GLY A 36 -1.39 2.15 -26.45
N GLU A 37 -1.33 3.42 -26.86
CA GLU A 37 -0.60 3.87 -28.05
C GLU A 37 0.90 3.52 -28.01
N THR A 38 1.56 3.81 -26.89
CA THR A 38 3.00 3.53 -26.72
C THR A 38 3.35 2.04 -26.86
N MET A 39 2.56 1.16 -26.23
CA MET A 39 2.81 -0.28 -26.25
C MET A 39 2.51 -0.86 -27.62
N PHE A 40 1.41 -0.44 -28.24
CA PHE A 40 1.06 -0.84 -29.59
C PHE A 40 2.19 -0.51 -30.57
N ASP A 41 2.71 0.72 -30.54
CA ASP A 41 3.78 1.16 -31.43
C ASP A 41 5.10 0.42 -31.19
N GLN A 42 5.40 0.05 -29.94
CA GLN A 42 6.55 -0.78 -29.62
C GLN A 42 6.39 -2.17 -30.23
N MET A 43 5.30 -2.87 -29.92
CA MET A 43 5.04 -4.21 -30.45
C MET A 43 4.98 -4.22 -31.98
N TYR A 44 4.39 -3.19 -32.59
CA TYR A 44 4.28 -3.05 -34.03
C TYR A 44 5.65 -2.98 -34.71
N ARG A 45 6.66 -2.37 -34.05
CA ARG A 45 8.02 -2.26 -34.56
C ARG A 45 8.89 -3.47 -34.26
N GLU A 46 8.75 -4.04 -33.06
CA GLU A 46 9.70 -5.02 -32.52
C GLU A 46 9.25 -6.47 -32.67
N ASN A 47 7.94 -6.73 -32.81
CA ASN A 47 7.40 -8.09 -32.91
C ASN A 47 6.84 -8.35 -34.31
N ILE A 48 7.63 -9.08 -35.12
CA ILE A 48 7.28 -9.39 -36.51
C ILE A 48 5.99 -10.20 -36.66
N ASN A 49 5.71 -11.09 -35.69
CA ASN A 49 4.49 -11.88 -35.72
C ASN A 49 3.28 -10.99 -35.42
N PHE A 50 3.39 -10.11 -34.43
CA PHE A 50 2.34 -9.13 -34.14
C PHE A 50 2.09 -8.20 -35.33
N TYR A 51 3.16 -7.67 -35.95
CA TYR A 51 3.07 -6.88 -37.18
C TYR A 51 2.31 -7.62 -38.29
N GLY A 52 2.69 -8.87 -38.57
CA GLY A 52 2.03 -9.69 -39.58
C GLY A 52 0.55 -9.94 -39.25
N TYR A 53 0.25 -10.24 -37.99
CA TYR A 53 -1.11 -10.46 -37.51
C TYR A 53 -1.99 -9.21 -37.66
N VAL A 54 -1.53 -8.04 -37.19
CA VAL A 54 -2.36 -6.81 -37.24
C VAL A 54 -2.54 -6.29 -38.66
N ASN A 55 -1.60 -6.58 -39.57
CA ASN A 55 -1.73 -6.24 -40.99
C ASN A 55 -2.52 -7.27 -41.81
N GLY A 56 -2.92 -8.39 -41.21
CA GLY A 56 -3.71 -9.42 -41.89
C GLY A 56 -2.92 -10.25 -42.90
N ASN A 57 -1.60 -10.37 -42.71
CA ASN A 57 -0.75 -11.17 -43.57
C ASN A 57 -1.08 -12.66 -43.46
N GLY A 58 -0.85 -13.41 -44.54
CA GLY A 58 -0.91 -14.87 -44.51
C GLY A 58 0.08 -15.46 -43.50
N CYS A 59 -0.32 -16.51 -42.79
CA CYS A 59 0.53 -17.21 -41.83
C CYS A 59 0.66 -18.71 -42.14
N ALA A 60 1.89 -19.19 -42.04
CA ALA A 60 2.22 -20.58 -41.79
C ALA A 60 2.26 -20.83 -40.28
N VAL A 61 2.19 -22.09 -39.88
CA VAL A 61 2.34 -22.52 -38.47
C VAL A 61 3.56 -23.41 -38.37
N ARG A 62 4.34 -23.26 -37.29
CA ARG A 62 5.41 -24.22 -36.98
C ARG A 62 4.75 -25.59 -36.79
N ASP A 63 5.20 -26.60 -37.55
CA ASP A 63 4.53 -27.91 -37.63
C ASP A 63 4.64 -28.63 -36.27
N ASN A 64 3.67 -28.41 -35.38
CA ASN A 64 3.64 -29.03 -34.05
C ASN A 64 2.92 -30.38 -34.13
N VAL A 65 3.64 -31.39 -34.59
CA VAL A 65 3.15 -32.77 -34.78
C VAL A 65 2.53 -33.33 -33.49
N LYS A 66 3.03 -32.94 -32.31
CA LYS A 66 2.48 -33.35 -31.00
C LYS A 66 1.10 -32.76 -30.75
N LEU A 67 0.90 -31.46 -30.97
CA LEU A 67 -0.40 -30.80 -30.81
C LEU A 67 -1.44 -31.44 -31.75
N LYS A 68 -1.07 -31.68 -33.01
CA LYS A 68 -1.97 -32.29 -34.00
C LYS A 68 -2.34 -33.74 -33.63
N LYS A 69 -1.39 -34.52 -33.10
CA LYS A 69 -1.65 -35.89 -32.62
C LYS A 69 -2.56 -35.91 -31.39
N ARG A 70 -2.25 -35.10 -30.37
CA ARG A 70 -3.09 -34.94 -29.17
C ARG A 70 -4.50 -34.51 -29.52
N PHE A 71 -4.63 -33.54 -30.43
CA PHE A 71 -5.90 -33.08 -30.95
C PHE A 71 -6.76 -34.22 -31.50
N MET A 72 -6.19 -35.05 -32.38
CA MET A 72 -6.92 -36.16 -32.99
C MET A 72 -7.25 -37.27 -31.96
N GLU A 73 -6.34 -37.57 -31.04
CA GLU A 73 -6.57 -38.57 -29.99
C GLU A 73 -7.68 -38.13 -29.02
N PHE A 74 -7.66 -36.88 -28.57
CA PHE A 74 -8.68 -36.32 -27.69
C PHE A 74 -10.05 -36.27 -28.39
N TYR A 75 -10.09 -35.79 -29.64
CA TYR A 75 -11.33 -35.72 -30.43
C TYR A 75 -11.97 -37.09 -30.67
N ASN A 76 -11.18 -38.07 -31.10
CA ASN A 76 -11.67 -39.43 -31.33
C ASN A 76 -12.16 -40.09 -30.02
N SER A 77 -11.47 -39.84 -28.91
CA SER A 77 -11.86 -40.39 -27.60
C SER A 77 -13.17 -39.78 -27.10
N MET A 78 -13.37 -38.48 -27.33
CA MET A 78 -14.61 -37.78 -26.98
C MET A 78 -15.83 -38.35 -27.70
N ILE A 79 -15.74 -38.55 -29.02
CA ILE A 79 -16.82 -39.13 -29.82
C ILE A 79 -17.19 -40.55 -29.33
N CYS A 80 -16.20 -41.36 -28.95
CA CYS A 80 -16.45 -42.72 -28.46
C CYS A 80 -17.11 -42.78 -27.07
N LEU A 81 -16.95 -41.75 -26.24
CA LEU A 81 -17.45 -41.72 -24.86
C LEU A 81 -18.87 -41.14 -24.73
N GLU A 82 -19.34 -40.34 -25.69
CA GLU A 82 -20.66 -39.71 -25.68
C GLU A 82 -21.86 -40.69 -25.67
N PRO A 83 -21.87 -41.83 -26.39
CA PRO A 83 -23.01 -42.74 -26.42
C PRO A 83 -23.29 -43.51 -25.12
N ASN A 84 -22.32 -43.56 -24.18
CA ASN A 84 -22.40 -44.38 -22.96
C ASN A 84 -22.74 -43.58 -21.68
N LEU A 85 -23.13 -42.31 -21.81
CA LEU A 85 -23.43 -41.41 -20.69
C LEU A 85 -24.86 -41.62 -20.14
N GLN A 86 -25.10 -42.71 -19.39
CA GLN A 86 -26.38 -42.94 -18.68
C GLN A 86 -26.34 -42.63 -17.17
N VAL A 87 -25.22 -42.15 -16.63
CA VAL A 87 -25.10 -41.86 -15.20
C VAL A 87 -24.96 -40.36 -14.99
N GLU A 88 -26.03 -39.70 -14.53
CA GLU A 88 -25.94 -38.36 -13.95
C GLU A 88 -25.06 -38.44 -12.69
N GLN A 89 -23.81 -38.00 -12.83
CA GLN A 89 -22.97 -37.78 -11.67
C GLN A 89 -23.49 -36.53 -10.96
N LYS A 90 -23.82 -36.65 -9.67
CA LYS A 90 -24.30 -35.52 -8.87
C LYS A 90 -23.13 -34.59 -8.57
N LEU A 91 -22.83 -33.69 -9.51
CA LEU A 91 -21.87 -32.61 -9.32
C LEU A 91 -22.40 -31.60 -8.29
N ASP A 92 -21.49 -30.83 -7.70
CA ASP A 92 -21.83 -29.72 -6.80
C ASP A 92 -22.80 -28.75 -7.49
N GLU A 93 -23.76 -28.24 -6.73
CA GLU A 93 -24.69 -27.22 -7.18
C GLU A 93 -23.98 -25.93 -7.64
N SER A 94 -22.73 -25.73 -7.23
CA SER A 94 -21.88 -24.63 -7.68
C SER A 94 -21.44 -24.72 -9.15
N ILE A 95 -21.60 -25.87 -9.82
CA ILE A 95 -21.27 -26.05 -11.24
C ILE A 95 -22.48 -25.70 -12.13
N GLU A 96 -22.29 -24.72 -13.00
CA GLU A 96 -23.21 -24.30 -14.06
C GLU A 96 -23.00 -25.11 -15.32
N PHE A 97 -24.03 -25.27 -16.15
CA PHE A 97 -23.92 -25.97 -17.43
C PHE A 97 -23.33 -27.40 -17.33
N SER A 98 -23.58 -28.11 -16.23
CA SER A 98 -22.91 -29.39 -15.91
C SER A 98 -22.86 -30.41 -17.06
N ARG A 99 -23.95 -30.54 -17.83
CA ARG A 99 -24.07 -31.44 -18.99
C ARG A 99 -23.02 -31.21 -20.07
N PHE A 100 -22.47 -30.00 -20.17
CA PHE A 100 -21.37 -29.70 -21.09
C PHE A 100 -20.10 -30.47 -20.72
N TYR A 101 -19.87 -30.70 -19.42
CA TYR A 101 -18.61 -31.26 -18.92
C TYR A 101 -18.56 -32.79 -18.94
N ASP A 102 -19.70 -33.48 -18.97
CA ASP A 102 -19.82 -34.93 -18.77
C ASP A 102 -18.78 -35.76 -19.56
N SER A 103 -18.70 -35.56 -20.87
CA SER A 103 -17.76 -36.27 -21.75
C SER A 103 -16.29 -35.96 -21.42
N PHE A 104 -15.99 -34.72 -21.00
CA PHE A 104 -14.64 -34.32 -20.59
C PHE A 104 -14.24 -34.95 -19.26
N LEU A 105 -15.18 -35.03 -18.31
CA LEU A 105 -14.94 -35.67 -17.01
C LEU A 105 -14.70 -37.17 -17.16
N GLN A 106 -15.45 -37.84 -18.04
CA GLN A 106 -15.23 -39.27 -18.33
C GLN A 106 -13.91 -39.50 -19.06
N TYR A 107 -13.55 -38.63 -20.01
CA TYR A 107 -12.25 -38.69 -20.65
C TYR A 107 -11.10 -38.53 -19.63
N GLY A 108 -11.19 -37.54 -18.73
CA GLY A 108 -10.19 -37.34 -17.68
C GLY A 108 -10.08 -38.54 -16.74
N ARG A 109 -11.21 -39.15 -16.34
CA ARG A 109 -11.23 -40.40 -15.57
C ARG A 109 -10.55 -41.55 -16.31
N ALA A 110 -10.91 -41.77 -17.58
CA ALA A 110 -10.33 -42.84 -18.40
C ALA A 110 -8.82 -42.64 -18.62
N LEU A 111 -8.40 -41.39 -18.84
CA LEU A 111 -6.99 -41.02 -18.96
C LEU A 111 -6.24 -41.27 -17.65
N PHE A 112 -6.84 -40.94 -16.50
CA PHE A 112 -6.25 -41.20 -15.19
C PHE A 112 -6.09 -42.69 -14.91
N VAL A 113 -7.14 -43.49 -15.14
CA VAL A 113 -7.10 -44.96 -15.02
C VAL A 113 -6.00 -45.57 -15.91
N LYS A 114 -5.90 -45.10 -17.15
CA LYS A 114 -4.88 -45.56 -18.09
C LYS A 114 -3.47 -45.22 -17.63
N THR A 115 -3.27 -44.03 -17.07
CA THR A 115 -1.94 -43.51 -16.72
C THR A 115 -1.45 -44.07 -15.38
N ILE A 116 -2.32 -44.20 -14.38
CA ILE A 116 -1.95 -44.71 -13.03
C ILE A 116 -1.56 -46.20 -13.04
N GLY A 117 -2.09 -46.98 -14.00
CA GLY A 117 -1.74 -48.38 -14.20
C GLY A 117 -1.84 -49.24 -12.92
N LYS A 118 -0.72 -49.85 -12.53
CA LYS A 118 -0.64 -50.75 -11.35
C LYS A 118 -0.85 -50.03 -10.02
N ASN A 119 -0.70 -48.70 -9.97
CA ASN A 119 -0.92 -47.93 -8.76
C ASN A 119 -2.42 -47.70 -8.47
N SER A 120 -3.33 -48.23 -9.29
CA SER A 120 -4.78 -48.18 -9.02
C SER A 120 -5.18 -48.89 -7.71
N ASP A 121 -4.43 -49.90 -7.27
CA ASP A 121 -4.70 -50.65 -6.03
C ASP A 121 -4.47 -49.80 -4.76
N VAL A 122 -3.71 -48.69 -4.86
CA VAL A 122 -3.39 -47.81 -3.72
C VAL A 122 -4.31 -46.60 -3.61
N ILE A 123 -5.40 -46.54 -4.40
CA ILE A 123 -6.42 -45.48 -4.31
C ILE A 123 -7.82 -46.06 -4.13
N SER A 124 -8.75 -45.26 -3.61
CA SER A 124 -10.17 -45.62 -3.51
C SER A 124 -10.99 -45.04 -4.67
N GLU A 125 -12.22 -45.53 -4.84
CA GLU A 125 -13.15 -44.99 -5.86
C GLU A 125 -13.44 -43.49 -5.66
N HIS A 126 -13.36 -42.99 -4.43
CA HIS A 126 -13.57 -41.57 -4.13
C HIS A 126 -12.49 -40.67 -4.76
N VAL A 127 -11.28 -41.18 -5.02
CA VAL A 127 -10.23 -40.39 -5.69
C VAL A 127 -10.64 -40.03 -7.13
N TYR A 128 -11.31 -40.94 -7.84
CA TYR A 128 -11.85 -40.66 -9.18
C TYR A 128 -12.93 -39.58 -9.12
N GLN A 129 -13.82 -39.64 -8.12
CA GLN A 129 -14.85 -38.64 -7.91
C GLN A 129 -14.24 -37.27 -7.62
N SER A 130 -13.21 -37.22 -6.78
CA SER A 130 -12.50 -35.98 -6.46
C SER A 130 -11.77 -35.39 -7.66
N LEU A 131 -11.15 -36.21 -8.52
CA LEU A 131 -10.60 -35.75 -9.80
C LEU A 131 -11.68 -35.15 -10.70
N GLN A 132 -12.82 -35.84 -10.86
CA GLN A 132 -13.92 -35.35 -11.71
C GLN A 132 -14.51 -34.04 -11.18
N MET A 133 -14.65 -33.90 -9.86
CA MET A 133 -15.06 -32.64 -9.25
C MET A 133 -14.03 -31.52 -9.46
N TYR A 134 -12.74 -31.81 -9.35
CA TYR A 134 -11.69 -30.84 -9.63
C TYR A 134 -11.70 -30.40 -11.10
N LEU A 135 -11.77 -31.36 -12.03
CA LEU A 135 -11.91 -31.10 -13.47
C LEU A 135 -13.14 -30.22 -13.78
N ALA A 136 -14.30 -30.49 -13.17
CA ALA A 136 -15.49 -29.68 -13.37
C ALA A 136 -15.27 -28.20 -12.98
N ASN A 137 -14.60 -27.96 -11.86
CA ASN A 137 -14.28 -26.60 -11.40
C ASN A 137 -13.34 -25.87 -12.37
N ILE A 138 -12.20 -26.47 -12.72
CA ILE A 138 -11.21 -25.80 -13.58
C ILE A 138 -11.74 -25.61 -15.02
N LEU A 139 -12.54 -26.56 -15.52
CA LEU A 139 -13.14 -26.43 -16.85
C LEU A 139 -14.25 -25.38 -16.87
N GLN A 140 -14.98 -25.20 -15.76
CA GLN A 140 -15.94 -24.12 -15.63
C GLN A 140 -15.28 -22.75 -15.77
N GLU A 141 -14.15 -22.50 -15.11
CA GLU A 141 -13.45 -21.22 -15.20
C GLU A 141 -13.11 -20.82 -16.64
N VAL A 142 -12.71 -21.80 -17.46
CA VAL A 142 -12.36 -21.61 -18.88
C VAL A 142 -13.62 -21.42 -19.75
N CYS A 143 -14.65 -22.25 -19.56
CA CYS A 143 -15.77 -22.34 -20.50
C CYS A 143 -16.89 -21.33 -20.22
N LEU A 144 -17.05 -20.91 -18.97
CA LEU A 144 -18.27 -20.24 -18.51
C LEU A 144 -18.64 -18.98 -19.30
N ARG A 145 -17.68 -18.08 -19.56
CA ARG A 145 -17.94 -16.82 -20.30
C ARG A 145 -18.47 -17.10 -21.71
N ILE A 146 -17.95 -18.14 -22.36
CA ILE A 146 -18.36 -18.56 -23.69
C ILE A 146 -19.74 -19.21 -23.64
N LEU A 147 -19.99 -20.13 -22.71
CA LEU A 147 -21.30 -20.77 -22.57
C LEU A 147 -22.41 -19.75 -22.26
N ILE A 148 -22.12 -18.74 -21.43
CA ILE A 148 -23.03 -17.61 -21.20
C ILE A 148 -23.31 -16.86 -22.52
N ALA A 149 -22.27 -16.55 -23.30
CA ALA A 149 -22.42 -15.84 -24.57
C ALA A 149 -23.26 -16.65 -25.59
N GLU A 150 -23.03 -17.95 -25.71
CA GLU A 150 -23.81 -18.81 -26.59
C GLU A 150 -25.25 -18.95 -26.13
N MET A 151 -25.51 -19.05 -24.83
CA MET A 151 -26.86 -19.06 -24.29
C MET A 151 -27.59 -17.75 -24.63
N HIS A 152 -26.94 -16.59 -24.49
CA HIS A 152 -27.49 -15.30 -24.91
C HIS A 152 -27.75 -15.24 -26.42
N GLN A 153 -26.87 -15.81 -27.24
CA GLN A 153 -27.08 -15.89 -28.68
C GLN A 153 -28.31 -16.76 -29.03
N HIS A 154 -28.46 -17.92 -28.41
CA HIS A 154 -29.62 -18.80 -28.59
C HIS A 154 -30.91 -18.12 -28.14
N LYS A 155 -30.86 -17.37 -27.03
CA LYS A 155 -31.96 -16.54 -26.55
C LYS A 155 -32.36 -15.47 -27.55
N GLN A 156 -31.39 -14.72 -28.10
CA GLN A 156 -31.63 -13.68 -29.12
C GLN A 156 -32.22 -14.27 -30.41
N GLN A 157 -31.79 -15.47 -30.78
CA GLN A 157 -32.31 -16.23 -31.92
C GLN A 157 -33.67 -16.91 -31.64
N LYS A 158 -34.24 -16.74 -30.43
CA LYS A 158 -35.49 -17.39 -29.98
C LYS A 158 -35.46 -18.92 -30.06
N LYS A 159 -34.29 -19.53 -29.88
CA LYS A 159 -34.09 -20.99 -29.88
C LYS A 159 -34.34 -21.64 -28.52
N LEU A 160 -34.45 -20.85 -27.44
CA LEU A 160 -34.70 -21.37 -26.09
C LEU A 160 -36.20 -21.50 -25.81
N GLN A 161 -36.62 -22.67 -25.32
CA GLN A 161 -38.00 -22.92 -24.90
C GLN A 161 -38.14 -22.71 -23.38
N GLY A 162 -39.30 -22.20 -22.94
CA GLY A 162 -39.59 -21.96 -21.52
C GLY A 162 -40.45 -20.72 -21.30
N LYS A 163 -41.34 -20.77 -20.30
CA LYS A 163 -42.27 -19.69 -19.92
C LYS A 163 -41.56 -18.54 -19.23
N ASP A 164 -40.46 -18.83 -18.53
CA ASP A 164 -39.64 -17.86 -17.84
C ASP A 164 -38.14 -18.05 -18.12
N GLU A 165 -37.31 -17.24 -17.48
CA GLU A 165 -35.86 -17.25 -17.70
C GLU A 165 -35.16 -18.46 -17.07
N ARG A 166 -35.75 -19.11 -16.07
CA ARG A 166 -35.21 -20.35 -15.48
C ARG A 166 -35.49 -21.53 -16.40
N GLU A 167 -36.73 -21.67 -16.87
CA GLU A 167 -37.11 -22.73 -17.81
C GLU A 167 -36.28 -22.64 -19.11
N LYS A 168 -35.99 -21.42 -19.60
CA LYS A 168 -35.11 -21.22 -20.76
C LYS A 168 -33.66 -21.64 -20.52
N TYR A 169 -33.13 -21.42 -19.31
CA TYR A 169 -31.81 -21.91 -18.93
C TYR A 169 -31.81 -23.44 -18.88
N GLU A 170 -32.83 -24.01 -18.23
CA GLU A 170 -32.96 -25.47 -18.12
C GLU A 170 -33.01 -26.12 -19.49
N PHE A 171 -33.80 -25.57 -20.43
CA PHE A 171 -33.83 -26.06 -21.81
C PHE A 171 -32.46 -25.97 -22.50
N PHE A 172 -31.72 -24.87 -22.32
CA PHE A 172 -30.36 -24.77 -22.86
C PHE A 172 -29.42 -25.81 -22.23
N HIS A 173 -29.52 -26.03 -20.92
CA HIS A 173 -28.69 -26.96 -20.17
C HIS A 173 -28.99 -28.44 -20.45
N SER A 174 -30.27 -28.82 -20.55
CA SER A 174 -30.65 -30.22 -20.75
C SER A 174 -30.62 -30.63 -22.22
N GLU A 175 -31.10 -29.78 -23.14
CA GLU A 175 -31.33 -30.17 -24.54
C GLU A 175 -30.25 -29.71 -25.51
N ILE A 176 -29.46 -28.68 -25.18
CA ILE A 176 -28.54 -28.06 -26.14
C ILE A 176 -27.08 -28.26 -25.75
N VAL A 177 -26.68 -27.77 -24.57
CA VAL A 177 -25.26 -27.57 -24.22
C VAL A 177 -24.47 -28.88 -24.18
N GLY A 178 -25.11 -30.00 -23.83
CA GLY A 178 -24.48 -31.32 -23.76
C GLY A 178 -24.32 -32.04 -25.11
N THR A 179 -24.98 -31.56 -26.17
CA THR A 179 -25.04 -32.26 -27.46
C THR A 179 -23.73 -32.17 -28.24
N SER A 180 -23.42 -33.22 -29.01
CA SER A 180 -22.24 -33.28 -29.86
C SER A 180 -22.22 -32.16 -30.91
N GLY A 181 -23.36 -31.91 -31.57
CA GLY A 181 -23.51 -30.86 -32.56
C GLY A 181 -23.25 -29.46 -32.00
N PHE A 182 -23.71 -29.17 -30.77
CA PHE A 182 -23.39 -27.89 -30.11
C PHE A 182 -21.89 -27.76 -29.83
N LYS A 183 -21.24 -28.81 -29.31
CA LYS A 183 -19.80 -28.80 -29.05
C LYS A 183 -18.99 -28.60 -30.33
N GLU A 184 -19.36 -29.26 -31.42
CA GLU A 184 -18.70 -29.10 -32.73
C GLU A 184 -18.78 -27.65 -33.25
N GLU A 185 -19.99 -27.07 -33.25
CA GLU A 185 -20.19 -25.66 -33.63
C GLU A 185 -19.40 -24.71 -32.71
N LEU A 186 -19.41 -24.98 -31.41
CA LEU A 186 -18.71 -24.20 -30.40
C LEU A 186 -17.20 -24.19 -30.65
N PHE A 187 -16.59 -25.35 -30.89
CA PHE A 187 -15.15 -25.46 -31.11
C PHE A 187 -14.71 -24.99 -32.51
N GLU A 188 -15.61 -25.00 -33.49
CA GLU A 188 -15.35 -24.32 -34.76
C GLU A 188 -15.31 -22.80 -34.59
N LYS A 189 -16.21 -22.25 -33.76
CA LYS A 189 -16.29 -20.82 -33.47
C LYS A 189 -15.19 -20.33 -32.52
N TYR A 190 -14.84 -21.15 -31.52
CA TYR A 190 -13.85 -20.85 -30.47
C TYR A 190 -12.77 -21.94 -30.41
N PRO A 191 -11.89 -22.05 -31.42
CA PRO A 191 -10.91 -23.13 -31.50
C PRO A 191 -9.88 -23.12 -30.35
N VAL A 192 -9.66 -21.98 -29.70
CA VAL A 192 -8.76 -21.87 -28.54
C VAL A 192 -9.35 -22.53 -27.29
N LEU A 193 -10.68 -22.56 -27.17
CA LEU A 193 -11.37 -23.19 -26.04
C LEU A 193 -11.05 -24.68 -25.94
N TRP A 194 -11.07 -25.37 -27.07
CA TRP A 194 -10.72 -26.79 -27.15
C TRP A 194 -9.32 -27.07 -26.62
N ARG A 195 -8.34 -26.29 -27.07
CA ARG A 195 -6.94 -26.39 -26.62
C ARG A 195 -6.84 -26.23 -25.11
N CYS A 196 -7.49 -25.20 -24.56
CA CYS A 196 -7.47 -24.94 -23.12
C CYS A 196 -8.09 -26.10 -22.32
N ILE A 197 -9.20 -26.67 -22.78
CA ILE A 197 -9.85 -27.82 -22.12
C ILE A 197 -8.91 -29.04 -22.11
N GLU A 198 -8.35 -29.39 -23.27
CA GLU A 198 -7.45 -30.54 -23.41
C GLU A 198 -6.20 -30.41 -22.54
N GLU A 199 -5.58 -29.23 -22.54
CA GLU A 199 -4.40 -28.91 -21.74
C GLU A 199 -4.73 -29.01 -20.24
N LYS A 200 -5.85 -28.42 -19.78
CA LYS A 200 -6.28 -28.49 -18.37
C LYS A 200 -6.54 -29.91 -17.89
N ILE A 201 -7.19 -30.75 -18.70
CA ILE A 201 -7.44 -32.15 -18.33
C ILE A 201 -6.11 -32.92 -18.17
N HIS A 202 -5.19 -32.78 -19.13
CA HIS A 202 -3.91 -33.48 -19.06
C HIS A 202 -3.05 -33.02 -17.89
N GLN A 203 -3.01 -31.71 -17.62
CA GLN A 203 -2.27 -31.15 -16.48
C GLN A 203 -2.85 -31.69 -15.15
N ALA A 204 -4.17 -31.61 -14.96
CA ALA A 204 -4.83 -32.10 -13.75
C ALA A 204 -4.66 -33.62 -13.54
N VAL A 205 -4.82 -34.42 -14.60
CA VAL A 205 -4.59 -35.87 -14.53
C VAL A 205 -3.13 -36.18 -14.22
N GLY A 206 -2.18 -35.50 -14.87
CA GLY A 206 -0.76 -35.64 -14.60
C GLY A 206 -0.42 -35.33 -13.13
N TYR A 207 -1.03 -34.29 -12.56
CA TYR A 207 -0.81 -33.93 -11.17
C TYR A 207 -1.38 -34.97 -10.19
N TYR A 208 -2.57 -35.52 -10.45
CA TYR A 208 -3.12 -36.61 -9.63
C TYR A 208 -2.27 -37.88 -9.70
N VAL A 209 -1.72 -38.21 -10.87
CA VAL A 209 -0.78 -39.32 -11.02
C VAL A 209 0.47 -39.08 -10.19
N GLU A 210 1.06 -37.89 -10.26
CA GLU A 210 2.25 -37.51 -9.49
C GLU A 210 2.00 -37.66 -7.97
N ILE A 211 0.86 -37.21 -7.45
CA ILE A 211 0.51 -37.38 -6.02
C ILE A 211 0.50 -38.85 -5.62
N VAL A 212 -0.09 -39.72 -6.46
CA VAL A 212 -0.18 -41.16 -6.18
C VAL A 212 1.19 -41.82 -6.26
N GLU A 213 1.98 -41.50 -7.27
CA GLU A 213 3.35 -42.02 -7.43
C GLU A 213 4.23 -41.63 -6.24
N ASN A 214 4.21 -40.35 -5.85
CA ASN A 214 4.94 -39.88 -4.68
C ASN A 214 4.46 -40.55 -3.38
N PHE A 215 3.15 -40.80 -3.23
CA PHE A 215 2.64 -41.56 -2.09
C PHE A 215 3.18 -43.00 -2.07
N VAL A 216 3.20 -43.69 -3.21
CA VAL A 216 3.75 -45.05 -3.31
C VAL A 216 5.22 -45.07 -2.91
N ASP A 217 6.00 -44.13 -3.44
CA ASP A 217 7.45 -44.05 -3.20
C ASP A 217 7.78 -43.66 -1.76
N ASN A 218 6.97 -42.79 -1.15
CA ASN A 218 7.22 -42.25 0.20
C ASN A 218 6.51 -43.04 1.31
N LYS A 219 5.70 -44.04 0.98
CA LYS A 219 4.77 -44.72 1.90
C LYS A 219 5.39 -45.14 3.23
N ILE A 220 6.60 -45.69 3.19
CA ILE A 220 7.33 -46.16 4.38
C ILE A 220 7.68 -44.99 5.30
N GLU A 221 8.20 -43.91 4.74
CA GLU A 221 8.60 -42.73 5.52
C GLU A 221 7.38 -41.97 6.04
N ILE A 222 6.31 -41.87 5.25
CA ILE A 222 5.02 -41.32 5.69
C ILE A 222 4.51 -42.12 6.90
N GLN A 223 4.52 -43.45 6.81
CA GLN A 223 4.07 -44.29 7.92
C GLN A 223 4.94 -44.09 9.17
N LYS A 224 6.27 -44.05 9.04
CA LYS A 224 7.17 -43.80 10.18
C LYS A 224 6.95 -42.43 10.83
N LYS A 225 6.72 -41.39 10.03
CA LYS A 225 6.65 -40.00 10.50
C LYS A 225 5.28 -39.60 11.03
N PHE A 226 4.21 -40.05 10.39
CA PHE A 226 2.84 -39.60 10.68
C PHE A 226 1.95 -40.66 11.34
N CYS A 227 2.37 -41.93 11.40
CA CYS A 227 1.58 -43.02 11.98
C CYS A 227 2.35 -43.77 13.07
N THR A 228 1.91 -43.65 14.32
CA THR A 228 2.42 -44.49 15.42
C THR A 228 1.65 -45.81 15.49
N GLY A 229 2.16 -46.83 14.78
CA GLY A 229 1.66 -48.22 14.90
C GLY A 229 0.48 -48.60 14.00
N ILE A 230 0.08 -47.75 13.05
CA ILE A 230 -0.96 -48.04 12.04
C ILE A 230 -0.31 -48.24 10.68
N SER A 231 -0.69 -49.31 9.96
CA SER A 231 -0.25 -49.53 8.58
C SER A 231 -1.10 -48.73 7.61
N ILE A 232 -0.46 -47.94 6.75
CA ILE A 232 -1.16 -47.18 5.73
C ILE A 232 -1.35 -48.08 4.50
N ARG A 233 -2.56 -48.14 3.94
CA ARG A 233 -2.87 -48.97 2.77
C ARG A 233 -3.03 -48.13 1.52
N ARG A 234 -3.96 -47.17 1.52
CA ARG A 234 -4.38 -46.45 0.31
C ARG A 234 -4.74 -44.98 0.56
N ILE A 235 -4.70 -44.19 -0.51
CA ILE A 235 -5.33 -42.86 -0.55
C ILE A 235 -6.84 -43.05 -0.72
N THR A 236 -7.61 -42.47 0.19
CA THR A 236 -9.07 -42.53 0.15
C THR A 236 -9.66 -41.29 -0.51
N ASN A 237 -9.08 -40.11 -0.31
CA ASN A 237 -9.56 -38.87 -0.91
C ASN A 237 -8.41 -37.89 -1.19
N ILE A 238 -8.61 -37.03 -2.19
CA ILE A 238 -7.74 -35.90 -2.52
C ILE A 238 -8.62 -34.66 -2.65
N LYS A 239 -8.52 -33.73 -1.70
CA LYS A 239 -9.25 -32.45 -1.74
C LYS A 239 -8.36 -31.36 -2.33
N SER A 240 -8.72 -30.90 -3.52
CA SER A 240 -8.00 -29.90 -4.33
C SER A 240 -8.68 -28.52 -4.27
N GLY A 241 -8.08 -27.52 -4.93
CA GLY A 241 -8.63 -26.16 -5.01
C GLY A 241 -8.46 -25.35 -3.72
N LEU A 242 -7.37 -25.60 -2.98
CA LEU A 242 -7.07 -24.93 -1.70
C LEU A 242 -6.10 -23.75 -1.86
N SER A 243 -5.39 -23.66 -2.99
CA SER A 243 -4.44 -22.60 -3.30
C SER A 243 -4.47 -22.29 -4.80
N ASP A 244 -3.75 -21.24 -5.20
CA ASP A 244 -3.49 -20.95 -6.62
C ASP A 244 -2.76 -22.11 -7.31
N VAL A 245 -2.99 -22.21 -8.63
CA VAL A 245 -2.39 -23.24 -9.49
C VAL A 245 -1.16 -22.71 -10.21
N HIS A 246 -0.08 -23.50 -10.16
CA HIS A 246 1.23 -23.20 -10.75
C HIS A 246 1.78 -24.42 -11.49
N ASN A 247 2.78 -24.23 -12.36
CA ASN A 247 3.60 -25.30 -12.92
C ASN A 247 2.81 -26.55 -13.38
N GLN A 248 1.79 -26.36 -14.22
CA GLN A 248 0.89 -27.42 -14.72
C GLN A 248 -0.14 -27.90 -13.70
N GLU A 249 -1.07 -27.03 -13.26
CA GLU A 249 -2.17 -27.36 -12.33
C GLU A 249 -1.76 -27.78 -10.92
N LYS A 250 -0.50 -27.64 -10.53
CA LYS A 250 -0.03 -27.99 -9.19
C LYS A 250 -0.52 -26.96 -8.18
N SER A 251 -1.13 -27.44 -7.11
CA SER A 251 -1.65 -26.64 -5.99
C SER A 251 -1.53 -27.43 -4.68
N VAL A 252 -1.66 -26.79 -3.52
CA VAL A 252 -1.69 -27.53 -2.25
C VAL A 252 -2.97 -28.36 -2.18
N VAL A 253 -2.86 -29.64 -1.80
CA VAL A 253 -4.02 -30.54 -1.64
C VAL A 253 -4.03 -31.20 -0.27
N VAL A 254 -5.21 -31.56 0.22
CA VAL A 254 -5.35 -32.43 1.40
C VAL A 254 -5.56 -33.87 0.94
N VAL A 255 -4.66 -34.76 1.33
CA VAL A 255 -4.72 -36.20 1.04
C VAL A 255 -5.22 -36.93 2.29
N THR A 256 -6.32 -37.66 2.14
CA THR A 256 -6.87 -38.53 3.19
C THR A 256 -6.38 -39.95 2.99
N LEU A 257 -5.75 -40.52 4.02
CA LEU A 257 -5.22 -41.88 4.05
C LEU A 257 -6.10 -42.75 4.94
N ASP A 258 -6.56 -43.88 4.40
CA ASP A 258 -7.42 -44.87 5.09
C ASP A 258 -8.53 -44.24 5.97
N ASP A 259 -9.23 -43.22 5.43
CA ASP A 259 -10.38 -42.51 6.02
C ASP A 259 -10.14 -41.80 7.37
N SER A 260 -8.90 -41.81 7.89
CA SER A 260 -8.63 -41.37 9.27
C SER A 260 -7.56 -40.28 9.38
N LEU A 261 -6.57 -40.28 8.47
CA LEU A 261 -5.44 -39.37 8.52
C LEU A 261 -5.46 -38.39 7.35
N ASN A 262 -5.54 -37.10 7.66
CA ASN A 262 -5.44 -36.03 6.67
C ASN A 262 -4.05 -35.40 6.72
N LEU A 263 -3.35 -35.42 5.59
CA LEU A 263 -2.06 -34.76 5.39
C LEU A 263 -2.18 -33.69 4.32
N LEU A 264 -1.37 -32.64 4.43
CA LEU A 264 -1.16 -31.68 3.34
C LEU A 264 -0.07 -32.20 2.43
N TYR A 265 -0.35 -32.26 1.14
CA TYR A 265 0.64 -32.45 0.09
C TYR A 265 0.92 -31.09 -0.56
N LYS A 266 2.17 -30.65 -0.48
CA LYS A 266 2.66 -29.43 -1.15
C LYS A 266 3.53 -29.84 -2.33
N PRO A 267 3.27 -29.39 -3.57
CA PRO A 267 4.05 -29.74 -4.76
C PRO A 267 5.37 -28.95 -4.86
N ARG A 268 6.09 -28.84 -3.74
CA ARG A 268 7.38 -28.18 -3.60
C ARG A 268 8.12 -28.73 -2.38
N SER A 269 9.40 -28.42 -2.30
CA SER A 269 10.17 -28.59 -1.08
C SER A 269 9.64 -27.75 0.08
N MET A 270 9.76 -28.28 1.30
CA MET A 270 9.50 -27.58 2.56
C MET A 270 10.79 -27.43 3.40
N GLU A 271 11.96 -27.48 2.77
CA GLU A 271 13.24 -27.21 3.46
C GLU A 271 13.30 -25.79 4.02
N ASN A 272 12.60 -24.83 3.42
CA ASN A 272 12.47 -23.47 3.94
C ASN A 272 11.76 -23.45 5.30
N GLU A 273 10.61 -24.12 5.40
CA GLU A 273 9.86 -24.28 6.65
C GLU A 273 10.67 -25.04 7.71
N LEU A 274 11.31 -26.15 7.34
CA LEU A 274 12.15 -26.94 8.27
C LEU A 274 13.31 -26.10 8.82
N GLY A 275 14.02 -25.39 7.95
CA GLY A 275 15.11 -24.51 8.35
C GLY A 275 14.64 -23.37 9.26
N PHE A 276 13.49 -22.77 8.96
CA PHE A 276 12.88 -21.75 9.82
C PHE A 276 12.48 -22.31 11.19
N LEU A 277 11.83 -23.47 11.25
CA LEU A 277 11.43 -24.11 12.50
C LEU A 277 12.64 -24.46 13.38
N ASN A 278 13.76 -24.88 12.78
CA ASN A 278 15.01 -25.12 13.51
C ASN A 278 15.60 -23.82 14.10
N LEU A 279 15.55 -22.71 13.35
CA LEU A 279 15.96 -21.40 13.88
C LEU A 279 15.01 -20.91 14.97
N LEU A 280 13.70 -21.14 14.80
CA LEU A 280 12.68 -20.78 15.76
C LEU A 280 12.86 -21.54 17.08
N GLU A 281 13.08 -22.85 17.03
CA GLU A 281 13.39 -23.65 18.21
C GLU A 281 14.61 -23.09 18.94
N TRP A 282 15.71 -22.88 18.23
CA TRP A 282 16.95 -22.36 18.80
C TRP A 282 16.77 -21.01 19.50
N ILE A 283 16.11 -20.04 18.87
CA ILE A 283 15.94 -18.73 19.48
C ILE A 283 14.91 -18.75 20.61
N SER A 284 13.86 -19.58 20.50
CA SER A 284 12.83 -19.71 21.53
C SER A 284 13.44 -20.32 22.80
N ASP A 285 14.29 -21.36 22.66
CA ASP A 285 15.04 -21.95 23.77
C ASP A 285 15.93 -20.93 24.48
N LYS A 286 16.61 -20.05 23.74
CA LYS A 286 17.44 -18.97 24.32
C LYS A 286 16.62 -17.91 25.07
N VAL A 287 15.39 -17.67 24.64
CA VAL A 287 14.45 -16.76 25.30
C VAL A 287 13.73 -17.44 26.47
N GLY A 288 13.69 -18.77 26.51
CA GLY A 288 13.00 -19.55 27.54
C GLY A 288 11.52 -19.78 27.27
N LEU A 289 11.12 -19.76 25.98
CA LEU A 289 9.78 -20.14 25.52
C LEU A 289 9.90 -21.32 24.56
N ASP A 290 8.91 -22.19 24.55
CA ASP A 290 8.82 -23.27 23.56
C ASP A 290 8.12 -22.77 22.28
N CYS A 291 8.34 -23.49 21.18
CA CYS A 291 7.73 -23.24 19.88
C CYS A 291 6.86 -24.42 19.43
N TYR A 292 5.88 -24.14 18.57
CA TYR A 292 5.03 -25.18 18.00
C TYR A 292 5.80 -25.98 16.95
N LYS A 293 5.76 -27.31 17.05
CA LYS A 293 6.38 -28.23 16.08
C LYS A 293 5.30 -29.09 15.44
N TYR A 294 5.38 -29.26 14.13
CA TYR A 294 4.53 -30.19 13.40
C TYR A 294 5.37 -31.06 12.47
N PRO A 295 4.96 -32.33 12.25
CA PRO A 295 5.71 -33.22 11.38
C PRO A 295 5.67 -32.77 9.91
N ILE A 296 6.85 -32.74 9.29
CA ILE A 296 7.09 -32.48 7.86
C ILE A 296 8.00 -33.59 7.32
N LEU A 297 7.69 -34.07 6.11
CA LEU A 297 8.60 -34.81 5.22
C LEU A 297 8.78 -33.98 3.96
N SER A 298 10.00 -33.52 3.72
CA SER A 298 10.35 -32.66 2.60
C SER A 298 11.21 -33.42 1.61
N TYR A 299 10.90 -33.24 0.32
CA TYR A 299 11.67 -33.74 -0.82
C TYR A 299 11.98 -32.58 -1.77
N GLU A 300 12.72 -32.82 -2.85
CA GLU A 300 13.15 -31.76 -3.76
C GLU A 300 11.96 -31.07 -4.47
N ASN A 301 10.97 -31.84 -4.90
CA ASN A 301 9.85 -31.37 -5.73
C ASN A 301 8.46 -31.52 -5.07
N HIS A 302 8.38 -32.08 -3.87
CA HIS A 302 7.12 -32.24 -3.13
C HIS A 302 7.38 -32.44 -1.63
N SER A 303 6.33 -32.29 -0.81
CA SER A 303 6.40 -32.47 0.63
C SER A 303 5.06 -32.93 1.21
N TRP A 304 5.14 -33.63 2.34
CA TRP A 304 4.01 -34.03 3.16
C TRP A 304 4.10 -33.37 4.53
N CYS A 305 3.01 -32.82 5.06
CA CYS A 305 2.99 -32.31 6.43
C CYS A 305 1.66 -32.50 7.13
N SER A 306 1.68 -32.45 8.46
CA SER A 306 0.47 -32.48 9.28
C SER A 306 -0.30 -31.16 9.16
N ILE A 307 -1.63 -31.24 9.26
CA ILE A 307 -2.48 -30.04 9.29
C ILE A 307 -2.41 -29.41 10.68
N VAL A 308 -1.96 -28.15 10.74
CA VAL A 308 -2.02 -27.31 11.94
C VAL A 308 -3.46 -26.84 12.13
N LYS A 309 -3.99 -26.98 13.34
CA LYS A 309 -5.37 -26.61 13.66
C LYS A 309 -5.41 -25.24 14.34
N HIS A 310 -6.49 -24.50 14.08
CA HIS A 310 -6.84 -23.35 14.92
C HIS A 310 -7.35 -23.84 16.26
N GLU A 311 -6.81 -23.29 17.34
CA GLU A 311 -7.21 -23.60 18.71
C GLU A 311 -7.33 -22.30 19.52
N SER A 312 -8.27 -22.24 20.47
CA SER A 312 -8.45 -21.06 21.33
C SER A 312 -7.56 -21.15 22.57
N CYS A 313 -7.15 -19.99 23.09
CA CYS A 313 -6.60 -19.87 24.43
C CYS A 313 -7.70 -20.02 25.50
N ASP A 314 -7.33 -20.57 26.63
CA ASP A 314 -8.12 -20.70 27.86
C ASP A 314 -7.93 -19.50 28.81
N THR A 315 -6.72 -18.92 28.86
CA THR A 315 -6.36 -17.82 29.79
C THR A 315 -5.71 -16.61 29.12
N GLU A 316 -5.73 -15.46 29.80
CA GLU A 316 -5.07 -14.23 29.34
C GLU A 316 -3.55 -14.42 29.25
N GLU A 317 -2.94 -15.17 30.16
CA GLU A 317 -1.51 -15.46 30.16
C GLU A 317 -1.08 -16.24 28.91
N GLN A 318 -1.93 -17.12 28.40
CA GLN A 318 -1.70 -17.81 27.12
C GLN A 318 -1.72 -16.82 25.95
N VAL A 319 -2.61 -15.82 25.97
CA VAL A 319 -2.63 -14.76 24.96
C VAL A 319 -1.38 -13.88 25.04
N LYS A 320 -0.90 -13.53 26.24
CA LYS A 320 0.38 -12.82 26.41
C LYS A 320 1.54 -13.61 25.82
N ARG A 321 1.65 -14.90 26.14
CA ARG A 321 2.68 -15.78 25.55
C ARG A 321 2.54 -15.93 24.04
N TYR A 322 1.32 -15.94 23.50
CA TYR A 322 1.09 -15.91 22.05
C TYR A 322 1.77 -14.70 21.41
N TYR A 323 1.55 -13.49 21.94
CA TYR A 323 2.16 -12.29 21.38
C TYR A 323 3.67 -12.22 21.61
N GLN A 324 4.19 -12.74 22.74
CA GLN A 324 5.63 -12.91 22.94
C GLN A 324 6.24 -13.84 21.86
N ARG A 325 5.62 -15.00 21.60
CA ARG A 325 6.05 -15.92 20.54
C ARG A 325 5.93 -15.32 19.15
N PHE A 326 4.91 -14.49 18.92
CA PHE A 326 4.78 -13.73 17.68
C PHE A 326 5.95 -12.75 17.51
N GLY A 327 6.35 -12.06 18.59
CA GLY A 327 7.48 -11.13 18.61
C GLY A 327 8.81 -11.82 18.30
N ILE A 328 9.03 -13.01 18.86
CA ILE A 328 10.20 -13.85 18.56
C ILE A 328 10.27 -14.20 17.07
N GLN A 329 9.16 -14.67 16.49
CA GLN A 329 9.09 -15.00 15.07
C GLN A 329 9.30 -13.78 14.17
N LEU A 330 8.78 -12.63 14.57
CA LEU A 330 8.93 -11.37 13.83
C LEU A 330 10.40 -10.93 13.74
N VAL A 331 11.23 -11.19 14.75
CA VAL A 331 12.69 -10.96 14.67
C VAL A 331 13.34 -11.86 13.63
N LEU A 332 12.99 -13.15 13.60
CA LEU A 332 13.56 -14.07 12.61
C LEU A 332 13.18 -13.68 11.19
N VAL A 333 11.90 -13.37 10.97
CA VAL A 333 11.38 -12.85 9.69
C VAL A 333 12.11 -11.57 9.28
N TYR A 334 12.36 -10.66 10.21
CA TYR A 334 13.15 -9.44 10.00
C TYR A 334 14.60 -9.72 9.62
N CYS A 335 15.26 -10.65 10.31
CA CYS A 335 16.64 -11.04 10.04
C CYS A 335 16.78 -11.67 8.66
N LEU A 336 15.86 -12.57 8.30
CA LEU A 336 15.86 -13.29 7.02
C LEU A 336 15.44 -12.40 5.85
N GLY A 337 14.77 -11.28 6.12
CA GLY A 337 14.20 -10.42 5.08
C GLY A 337 13.00 -11.06 4.40
N THR A 338 12.28 -11.92 5.12
CA THR A 338 11.09 -12.63 4.62
C THR A 338 9.97 -11.65 4.36
N ARG A 339 9.25 -11.88 3.25
CA ARG A 339 8.18 -11.03 2.75
C ARG A 339 6.96 -11.90 2.45
N ASP A 340 5.84 -11.25 2.16
CA ASP A 340 4.62 -11.91 1.66
C ASP A 340 3.93 -12.85 2.67
N LEU A 341 4.07 -12.59 3.98
CA LEU A 341 3.38 -13.35 5.02
C LEU A 341 2.03 -12.70 5.36
N HIS A 342 0.99 -13.07 4.62
CA HIS A 342 -0.36 -12.52 4.84
C HIS A 342 -1.14 -13.29 5.92
N PHE A 343 -2.33 -12.81 6.26
CA PHE A 343 -3.22 -13.43 7.26
C PHE A 343 -3.51 -14.92 6.98
N GLU A 344 -3.60 -15.36 5.73
CA GLU A 344 -3.74 -16.77 5.38
C GLU A 344 -2.53 -17.65 5.74
N ASN A 345 -1.34 -17.06 5.95
CA ASN A 345 -0.11 -17.78 6.26
C ASN A 345 0.11 -17.98 7.77
N VAL A 346 -0.78 -17.46 8.61
CA VAL A 346 -0.72 -17.57 10.07
C VAL A 346 -1.89 -18.39 10.59
N ILE A 347 -1.60 -19.39 11.43
CA ILE A 347 -2.60 -20.13 12.20
C ILE A 347 -2.38 -19.88 13.69
N ALA A 348 -3.41 -19.39 14.38
CA ALA A 348 -3.43 -19.28 15.83
C ALA A 348 -3.83 -20.63 16.44
N SER A 349 -2.83 -21.38 16.91
CA SER A 349 -3.02 -22.68 17.57
C SER A 349 -2.83 -22.51 19.08
N GLY A 350 -3.89 -22.09 19.78
CA GLY A 350 -3.85 -21.76 21.20
C GLY A 350 -2.87 -20.62 21.44
N GLU A 351 -1.87 -20.85 22.30
CA GLU A 351 -0.83 -19.87 22.60
C GLU A 351 0.33 -19.82 21.61
N TYR A 352 0.21 -20.50 20.46
CA TYR A 352 1.25 -20.56 19.44
C TYR A 352 0.79 -19.94 18.11
N PRO A 353 1.43 -18.85 17.64
CA PRO A 353 1.33 -18.42 16.26
C PRO A 353 2.16 -19.35 15.38
N VAL A 354 1.56 -19.94 14.35
CA VAL A 354 2.23 -20.90 13.46
C VAL A 354 2.25 -20.37 12.03
N LEU A 355 3.45 -20.15 11.49
CA LEU A 355 3.66 -19.81 10.07
C LEU A 355 3.61 -21.09 9.24
N VAL A 356 2.66 -21.19 8.33
CA VAL A 356 2.38 -22.42 7.57
C VAL A 356 2.82 -22.38 6.10
N ASP A 357 3.19 -21.20 5.60
CA ASP A 357 3.75 -21.04 4.26
C ASP A 357 4.97 -20.11 4.27
N LEU A 358 6.15 -20.69 4.01
CA LEU A 358 7.44 -20.01 4.00
C LEU A 358 8.19 -20.24 2.69
N GLU A 359 7.47 -20.42 1.59
CA GLU A 359 8.12 -20.62 0.28
C GLU A 359 8.87 -19.37 -0.21
N ALA A 360 8.39 -18.17 0.12
CA ALA A 360 9.04 -16.89 -0.18
C ALA A 360 9.98 -16.43 0.96
N LEU A 361 10.83 -17.33 1.47
CA LEU A 361 11.62 -17.09 2.68
C LEU A 361 12.55 -15.88 2.57
N ASN A 362 13.30 -15.76 1.47
CA ASN A 362 14.13 -14.60 1.16
C ASN A 362 14.49 -14.56 -0.34
N TYR A 363 14.86 -13.41 -0.86
CA TYR A 363 15.41 -13.30 -2.22
C TYR A 363 16.37 -12.11 -2.34
N GLY A 364 17.11 -12.05 -3.44
CA GLY A 364 18.18 -11.08 -3.66
C GLY A 364 17.68 -9.64 -3.79
N LYS A 365 18.64 -8.70 -3.78
CA LYS A 365 18.36 -7.27 -3.99
C LYS A 365 18.42 -6.94 -5.47
N ARG A 366 17.35 -6.39 -6.04
CA ARG A 366 17.36 -5.85 -7.42
C ARG A 366 18.22 -4.58 -7.51
N GLU A 367 18.83 -4.35 -8.67
CA GLU A 367 19.48 -3.07 -8.95
C GLU A 367 18.39 -2.02 -9.21
N HIS A 368 18.23 -1.09 -8.29
CA HIS A 368 17.57 0.18 -8.56
C HIS A 368 18.67 1.22 -8.73
N ASN A 369 18.45 2.26 -9.54
CA ASN A 369 19.31 3.45 -9.52
C ASN A 369 19.28 3.99 -8.08
N THR A 370 20.28 3.63 -7.27
CA THR A 370 20.26 3.83 -5.81
C THR A 370 21.01 5.09 -5.38
N ASP A 371 21.32 5.96 -6.35
CA ASP A 371 22.09 7.17 -6.10
C ASP A 371 21.26 8.25 -5.37
N GLY A 372 19.93 8.23 -5.53
CA GLY A 372 19.02 9.18 -4.92
C GLY A 372 18.60 8.82 -3.49
N ILE A 373 18.54 9.82 -2.60
CA ILE A 373 18.02 9.64 -1.23
C ILE A 373 16.60 9.04 -1.19
N LYS A 374 15.74 9.32 -2.20
CA LYS A 374 14.39 8.75 -2.30
C LYS A 374 14.41 7.22 -2.41
N ASP A 375 15.34 6.67 -3.19
CA ASP A 375 15.48 5.22 -3.36
C ASP A 375 16.04 4.54 -2.10
N VAL A 376 16.99 5.20 -1.43
CA VAL A 376 17.50 4.76 -0.12
C VAL A 376 16.38 4.71 0.93
N MET A 377 15.49 5.69 0.94
CA MET A 377 14.34 5.73 1.87
C MET A 377 13.33 4.61 1.59
N ASN A 378 13.02 4.37 0.32
CA ASN A 378 12.15 3.26 -0.07
C ASN A 378 12.79 1.92 0.31
N GLN A 379 14.09 1.76 0.08
CA GLN A 379 14.82 0.57 0.49
C GLN A 379 14.83 0.38 2.01
N HIS A 380 14.98 1.45 2.79
CA HIS A 380 14.92 1.39 4.25
C HIS A 380 13.57 0.84 4.76
N LEU A 381 12.46 1.29 4.18
CA LEU A 381 11.13 0.74 4.48
C LEU A 381 11.03 -0.74 4.07
N VAL A 382 11.54 -1.08 2.88
CA VAL A 382 11.58 -2.45 2.35
C VAL A 382 12.39 -3.40 3.24
N ASP A 383 13.45 -2.90 3.86
CA ASP A 383 14.31 -3.66 4.76
C ASP A 383 13.76 -3.67 6.21
N SER A 384 12.67 -2.96 6.51
CA SER A 384 12.12 -2.90 7.87
C SER A 384 11.17 -4.06 8.18
N VAL A 385 10.83 -4.22 9.46
CA VAL A 385 9.78 -5.17 9.94
C VAL A 385 8.43 -5.01 9.24
N LEU A 386 8.14 -3.83 8.68
CA LEU A 386 6.86 -3.51 8.04
C LEU A 386 6.64 -4.29 6.74
N CYS A 387 7.69 -4.76 6.08
CA CYS A 387 7.60 -5.51 4.82
C CYS A 387 7.41 -7.01 4.98
N SER A 388 7.31 -7.51 6.21
CA SER A 388 7.05 -8.92 6.48
C SER A 388 5.69 -9.39 5.95
N GLY A 389 4.68 -8.52 5.97
CA GLY A 389 3.27 -8.88 5.82
C GLY A 389 2.62 -9.29 7.14
N LEU A 390 3.39 -9.59 8.20
CA LEU A 390 2.83 -9.98 9.49
C LEU A 390 2.19 -8.81 10.25
N LEU A 391 2.60 -7.58 9.93
CA LEU A 391 2.17 -6.35 10.58
C LEU A 391 1.24 -5.53 9.67
N PRO A 392 0.24 -4.83 10.22
CA PRO A 392 -0.62 -3.95 9.45
C PRO A 392 0.16 -2.80 8.83
N TYR A 393 0.15 -2.71 7.51
CA TYR A 393 0.73 -1.57 6.83
C TYR A 393 0.05 -1.36 5.47
N ALA A 394 -0.31 -0.11 5.17
CA ALA A 394 -0.98 0.26 3.93
C ALA A 394 0.01 0.25 2.76
N TRP A 395 0.40 -0.95 2.30
CA TRP A 395 1.06 -1.11 1.02
C TRP A 395 0.01 -0.92 -0.10
N GLN A 396 0.31 -0.10 -1.10
CA GLN A 396 -0.46 -0.02 -2.37
C GLN A 396 -1.93 0.46 -2.32
N ASN A 397 -2.32 1.34 -1.39
CA ASN A 397 -3.62 2.04 -1.42
C ASN A 397 -4.89 1.14 -1.36
N LEU A 398 -4.77 -0.13 -0.97
CA LEU A 398 -5.89 -1.07 -0.98
C LEU A 398 -6.85 -0.93 0.21
N ASN A 399 -6.43 -0.22 1.28
CA ASN A 399 -7.22 0.02 2.50
C ASN A 399 -7.83 -1.24 3.13
N ILE A 400 -7.09 -2.35 3.07
CA ILE A 400 -7.41 -3.58 3.76
C ILE A 400 -6.23 -3.93 4.65
N ASP A 401 -6.52 -4.36 5.87
CA ASP A 401 -5.56 -5.05 6.70
C ASP A 401 -5.49 -6.52 6.30
N SER A 402 -4.45 -6.87 5.54
CA SER A 402 -4.11 -8.25 5.17
C SER A 402 -2.98 -8.82 6.04
N SER A 403 -2.75 -8.23 7.22
CA SER A 403 -1.62 -8.63 8.05
C SER A 403 -1.84 -9.95 8.77
N GLY A 404 -0.74 -10.68 8.98
CA GLY A 404 -0.73 -11.87 9.82
C GLY A 404 -1.39 -11.67 11.19
N ILE A 405 -1.11 -10.56 11.88
CA ILE A 405 -1.49 -10.36 13.28
C ILE A 405 -2.94 -9.89 13.50
N SER A 406 -3.52 -9.11 12.58
CA SER A 406 -4.86 -8.53 12.77
C SER A 406 -5.77 -8.59 11.56
N GLY A 407 -5.33 -9.12 10.41
CA GLY A 407 -6.17 -9.22 9.22
C GLY A 407 -7.49 -9.95 9.49
N LYS A 408 -8.61 -9.37 9.05
CA LYS A 408 -9.97 -9.88 9.29
C LYS A 408 -10.77 -10.07 8.01
N GLY A 409 -11.77 -10.95 8.08
CA GLY A 409 -12.82 -11.07 7.06
C GLY A 409 -13.78 -9.87 7.05
N GLY A 410 -14.50 -9.69 5.93
CA GLY A 410 -15.52 -8.66 5.75
C GLY A 410 -15.00 -7.30 5.28
N GLN A 411 -13.72 -7.16 4.98
CA GLN A 411 -13.13 -5.93 4.46
C GLN A 411 -13.31 -5.86 2.94
N LYS A 412 -13.75 -4.72 2.40
CA LYS A 412 -14.00 -4.54 0.96
C LYS A 412 -12.73 -4.15 0.22
N TYR A 413 -12.41 -4.86 -0.86
CA TYR A 413 -11.28 -4.49 -1.73
C TYR A 413 -11.56 -3.21 -2.50
N GLY A 414 -10.51 -2.44 -2.79
CA GLY A 414 -10.57 -1.22 -3.59
C GLY A 414 -10.75 -1.42 -5.10
N PHE A 415 -10.82 -2.67 -5.58
CA PHE A 415 -11.00 -3.02 -6.99
C PHE A 415 -12.14 -4.04 -7.17
N LYS A 416 -12.69 -4.10 -8.38
CA LYS A 416 -13.78 -5.03 -8.70
C LYS A 416 -13.25 -6.31 -9.32
N ILE A 417 -13.86 -7.44 -8.97
CA ILE A 417 -13.61 -8.75 -9.59
C ILE A 417 -14.85 -9.22 -10.36
N PRO A 418 -14.68 -10.06 -11.40
CA PRO A 418 -15.81 -10.66 -12.10
C PRO A 418 -16.56 -11.66 -11.21
N VAL A 419 -17.88 -11.55 -11.13
CA VAL A 419 -18.78 -12.45 -10.41
C VAL A 419 -19.99 -12.82 -11.27
N ILE A 420 -20.51 -14.03 -11.08
CA ILE A 420 -21.69 -14.52 -11.80
C ILE A 420 -22.96 -14.02 -11.09
N VAL A 421 -23.91 -13.49 -11.85
CA VAL A 421 -25.22 -13.06 -11.34
C VAL A 421 -26.35 -13.68 -12.14
N ASN A 422 -27.54 -13.76 -11.53
CA ASN A 422 -28.70 -14.48 -12.08
C ASN A 422 -28.37 -15.91 -12.50
N ARG A 423 -27.63 -16.62 -11.62
CA ARG A 423 -27.25 -18.01 -11.81
C ARG A 423 -28.47 -18.87 -12.17
N ARG A 424 -28.28 -19.84 -13.06
CA ARG A 424 -29.34 -20.73 -13.57
C ARG A 424 -30.57 -20.00 -14.15
N THR A 425 -30.32 -18.92 -14.88
CA THR A 425 -31.34 -18.23 -15.68
C THR A 425 -30.76 -17.84 -17.03
N ALA A 426 -31.61 -17.65 -18.04
CA ALA A 426 -31.21 -17.13 -19.35
C ALA A 426 -30.83 -15.64 -19.33
N ASN A 427 -30.83 -15.02 -18.14
CA ASN A 427 -30.26 -13.69 -17.85
C ASN A 427 -28.90 -13.76 -17.12
N MET A 428 -28.31 -14.96 -16.97
CA MET A 428 -26.99 -15.15 -16.35
C MET A 428 -25.96 -14.27 -17.04
N ARG A 429 -25.14 -13.55 -16.27
CA ARG A 429 -24.09 -12.66 -16.79
C ARG A 429 -22.96 -12.50 -15.79
N ILE A 430 -21.84 -11.97 -16.27
CA ILE A 430 -20.73 -11.54 -15.42
C ILE A 430 -20.94 -10.07 -15.04
N GLU A 431 -20.95 -9.77 -13.73
CA GLU A 431 -20.87 -8.42 -13.18
C GLU A 431 -19.54 -8.21 -12.48
N TYR A 432 -19.13 -6.94 -12.31
CA TYR A 432 -17.92 -6.59 -11.58
C TYR A 432 -18.29 -6.02 -10.22
N ARG A 433 -17.95 -6.74 -9.14
CA ARG A 433 -18.27 -6.35 -7.75
C ARG A 433 -17.01 -6.25 -6.90
N TYR A 434 -17.06 -5.40 -5.88
CA TYR A 434 -16.01 -5.32 -4.87
C TYR A 434 -16.06 -6.58 -4.00
N PRO A 435 -15.03 -7.45 -4.01
CA PRO A 435 -14.99 -8.60 -3.13
C PRO A 435 -14.81 -8.17 -1.67
N GLU A 436 -15.14 -9.08 -0.77
CA GLU A 436 -14.86 -8.96 0.66
C GLU A 436 -13.84 -10.02 1.07
N THR A 437 -12.93 -9.66 1.98
CA THR A 437 -11.99 -10.62 2.58
C THR A 437 -12.76 -11.72 3.32
N LYS A 438 -12.23 -12.94 3.32
CA LYS A 438 -12.78 -14.05 4.10
C LYS A 438 -12.09 -14.13 5.46
N ALA A 439 -12.81 -14.55 6.49
CA ALA A 439 -12.20 -14.84 7.78
C ALA A 439 -11.30 -16.09 7.65
N VAL A 440 -10.09 -16.01 8.20
CA VAL A 440 -9.13 -17.13 8.25
C VAL A 440 -8.77 -17.46 9.70
N GLN A 441 -7.76 -18.30 9.90
CA GLN A 441 -7.39 -18.89 11.19
C GLN A 441 -6.26 -18.14 11.92
N ASN A 442 -5.98 -16.88 11.56
CA ASN A 442 -4.84 -16.13 12.11
C ASN A 442 -5.09 -15.46 13.46
N LEU A 443 -6.35 -15.18 13.79
CA LEU A 443 -6.69 -14.43 15.00
C LEU A 443 -6.69 -15.34 16.23
N VAL A 444 -5.93 -14.93 17.25
CA VAL A 444 -5.97 -15.55 18.57
C VAL A 444 -7.32 -15.26 19.25
N LYS A 445 -7.88 -16.29 19.88
CA LYS A 445 -9.19 -16.21 20.55
C LYS A 445 -9.08 -16.67 21.99
N ILE A 446 -9.82 -16.01 22.87
CA ILE A 446 -10.07 -16.47 24.24
C ILE A 446 -11.57 -16.66 24.44
N ARG A 447 -12.00 -17.87 24.83
CA ARG A 447 -13.43 -18.22 25.00
C ARG A 447 -14.32 -17.80 23.80
N GLY A 448 -13.79 -17.96 22.59
CA GLY A 448 -14.48 -17.64 21.33
C GLY A 448 -14.50 -16.16 20.92
N LYS A 449 -13.84 -15.26 21.67
CA LYS A 449 -13.71 -13.83 21.29
C LYS A 449 -12.31 -13.55 20.76
N ASP A 450 -12.23 -12.81 19.66
CA ASP A 450 -10.95 -12.34 19.10
C ASP A 450 -10.28 -11.35 20.05
N CYS A 451 -8.98 -11.49 20.27
CA CYS A 451 -8.19 -10.52 21.03
C CYS A 451 -7.68 -9.41 20.11
N ASP A 452 -7.72 -8.16 20.60
CA ASP A 452 -7.16 -7.02 19.87
C ASP A 452 -5.64 -6.91 20.15
N PRO A 453 -4.77 -6.99 19.12
CA PRO A 453 -3.32 -6.87 19.32
C PRO A 453 -2.86 -5.60 20.03
N ILE A 454 -3.64 -4.51 19.98
CA ILE A 454 -3.30 -3.29 20.73
C ILE A 454 -3.13 -3.58 22.23
N GLN A 455 -3.97 -4.45 22.79
CA GLN A 455 -3.96 -4.74 24.23
C GLN A 455 -2.69 -5.49 24.68
N TYR A 456 -2.00 -6.13 23.74
CA TYR A 456 -0.85 -7.00 23.97
C TYR A 456 0.41 -6.52 23.24
N ILE A 457 0.43 -5.25 22.83
CA ILE A 457 1.55 -4.67 22.08
C ILE A 457 2.86 -4.73 22.86
N GLN A 458 2.80 -4.62 24.19
CA GLN A 458 3.98 -4.72 25.03
C GLN A 458 4.52 -6.15 25.06
N ASP A 459 3.65 -7.16 25.19
CA ASP A 459 4.05 -8.58 25.14
C ASP A 459 4.73 -8.93 23.80
N LEU A 460 4.20 -8.40 22.69
CA LEU A 460 4.81 -8.51 21.36
C LEU A 460 6.21 -7.88 21.31
N LEU A 461 6.34 -6.65 21.79
CA LEU A 461 7.60 -5.91 21.81
C LEU A 461 8.64 -6.56 22.74
N ASP A 462 8.20 -7.15 23.85
CA ASP A 462 9.06 -7.85 24.79
C ASP A 462 9.63 -9.14 24.17
N GLY A 463 8.79 -9.92 23.49
CA GLY A 463 9.24 -11.11 22.75
C GLY A 463 10.22 -10.75 21.62
N PHE A 464 9.94 -9.67 20.90
CA PHE A 464 10.84 -9.15 19.86
C PHE A 464 12.19 -8.68 20.45
N GLU A 465 12.17 -7.89 21.52
CA GLU A 465 13.38 -7.39 22.15
C GLU A 465 14.25 -8.53 22.71
N GLN A 466 13.64 -9.48 23.43
CA GLN A 466 14.37 -10.61 24.02
C GLN A 466 15.08 -11.44 22.95
N ALA A 467 14.39 -11.81 21.87
CA ALA A 467 15.00 -12.54 20.76
C ALA A 467 16.09 -11.72 20.05
N TYR A 468 15.85 -10.44 19.80
CA TYR A 468 16.83 -9.56 19.16
C TYR A 468 18.11 -9.44 19.99
N VAL A 469 17.99 -9.26 21.32
CA VAL A 469 19.13 -9.19 22.24
C VAL A 469 19.91 -10.52 22.22
N LYS A 470 19.23 -11.67 22.24
CA LYS A 470 19.90 -12.99 22.14
C LYS A 470 20.64 -13.19 20.82
N ILE A 471 20.15 -12.64 19.72
CA ILE A 471 20.87 -12.62 18.44
C ILE A 471 22.07 -11.67 18.49
N LEU A 472 21.95 -10.51 19.15
CA LEU A 472 23.08 -9.58 19.30
C LEU A 472 24.21 -10.15 20.15
N GLU A 473 23.89 -10.93 21.19
CA GLU A 473 24.86 -11.63 22.05
C GLU A 473 25.70 -12.63 21.25
N ASP A 474 25.12 -13.31 20.25
CA ASP A 474 25.82 -14.31 19.43
C ASP A 474 25.35 -14.29 17.96
N LYS A 475 25.83 -13.29 17.21
CA LYS A 475 25.55 -13.19 15.77
C LYS A 475 26.19 -14.32 14.96
N GLU A 476 27.32 -14.85 15.42
CA GLU A 476 28.04 -15.91 14.71
C GLU A 476 27.26 -17.22 14.74
N GLU A 477 26.65 -17.56 15.87
CA GLU A 477 25.78 -18.74 15.98
C GLU A 477 24.57 -18.64 15.04
N LEU A 478 23.92 -17.46 14.94
CA LEU A 478 22.84 -17.26 13.96
C LEU A 478 23.33 -17.52 12.53
N LEU A 479 24.50 -16.99 12.15
CA LEU A 479 25.08 -17.18 10.82
C LEU A 479 25.41 -18.65 10.53
N GLN A 480 25.99 -19.36 11.51
CA GLN A 480 26.31 -20.78 11.40
C GLN A 480 25.04 -21.62 11.24
N ARG A 481 24.03 -21.37 12.07
CA ARG A 481 22.75 -22.08 12.01
C ARG A 481 21.96 -21.75 10.75
N SER A 482 22.14 -20.57 10.18
CA SER A 482 21.49 -20.14 8.93
C SER A 482 22.21 -20.64 7.68
N SER A 483 23.30 -21.41 7.80
CA SER A 483 24.05 -21.94 6.65
C SER A 483 23.22 -22.81 5.71
N PHE A 484 22.15 -23.45 6.20
CA PHE A 484 21.22 -24.22 5.37
C PHE A 484 20.61 -23.36 4.24
N LEU A 485 20.44 -22.06 4.45
CA LEU A 485 19.89 -21.12 3.47
C LEU A 485 20.66 -21.17 2.14
N GLN A 486 21.97 -21.42 2.17
CA GLN A 486 22.82 -21.39 0.98
C GLN A 486 22.44 -22.45 -0.08
N ASN A 487 21.73 -23.51 0.33
CA ASN A 487 21.30 -24.60 -0.54
C ASN A 487 19.80 -24.53 -0.88
N LEU A 488 19.10 -23.49 -0.44
CA LEU A 488 17.65 -23.37 -0.62
C LEU A 488 17.28 -22.63 -1.92
N LYS A 489 16.06 -22.94 -2.37
CA LYS A 489 15.34 -22.19 -3.40
C LYS A 489 14.16 -21.49 -2.72
N SER A 490 14.03 -20.19 -2.97
CA SER A 490 12.92 -19.37 -2.47
C SER A 490 12.03 -18.94 -3.63
N ARG A 491 10.71 -18.87 -3.41
CA ARG A 491 9.76 -18.30 -4.36
C ARG A 491 10.05 -16.80 -4.53
N TYR A 492 10.01 -16.35 -5.79
CA TYR A 492 10.09 -14.95 -6.15
C TYR A 492 8.74 -14.47 -6.69
N VAL A 493 8.14 -13.48 -6.02
CA VAL A 493 6.83 -12.93 -6.41
C VAL A 493 7.06 -11.71 -7.32
N ALA A 494 7.02 -11.93 -8.63
CA ALA A 494 7.23 -10.87 -9.63
C ALA A 494 6.08 -9.85 -9.70
N MET A 495 4.84 -10.31 -9.49
CA MET A 495 3.63 -9.50 -9.51
C MET A 495 2.57 -10.15 -8.62
N ASN A 496 1.62 -9.36 -8.10
CA ASN A 496 0.55 -9.87 -7.24
C ASN A 496 -0.35 -10.87 -8.01
N THR A 497 -0.62 -12.02 -7.41
CA THR A 497 -1.41 -13.10 -8.02
C THR A 497 -2.79 -12.67 -8.50
N GLN A 498 -3.42 -11.69 -7.83
CA GLN A 498 -4.72 -11.16 -8.25
C GLN A 498 -4.66 -10.50 -9.63
N GLN A 499 -3.54 -9.85 -9.98
CA GLN A 499 -3.36 -9.23 -11.29
C GLN A 499 -3.27 -10.30 -12.39
N TYR A 500 -2.52 -11.37 -12.14
CA TYR A 500 -2.49 -12.53 -13.05
C TYR A 500 -3.87 -13.19 -13.19
N SER A 501 -4.57 -13.40 -12.07
CA SER A 501 -5.91 -14.02 -12.07
C SER A 501 -6.93 -13.20 -12.88
N MET A 502 -6.88 -11.86 -12.77
CA MET A 502 -7.74 -10.97 -13.57
C MET A 502 -7.42 -11.05 -15.07
N LEU A 503 -6.13 -11.05 -15.42
CA LEU A 503 -5.68 -11.13 -16.80
C LEU A 503 -6.02 -12.50 -17.41
N LEU A 504 -5.83 -13.58 -16.65
CA LEU A 504 -6.19 -14.94 -17.05
C LEU A 504 -7.70 -15.08 -17.27
N SER A 505 -8.53 -14.58 -16.33
CA SER A 505 -9.99 -14.56 -16.48
C SER A 505 -10.44 -13.75 -17.70
N ALA A 506 -9.76 -12.64 -18.01
CA ALA A 506 -10.02 -11.85 -19.22
C ALA A 506 -9.62 -12.61 -20.50
N SER A 507 -8.58 -13.46 -20.44
CA SER A 507 -8.12 -14.27 -21.58
C SER A 507 -9.13 -15.33 -22.04
N TYR A 508 -10.14 -15.65 -21.22
CA TYR A 508 -11.24 -16.55 -21.57
C TYR A 508 -12.45 -15.81 -22.16
N HIS A 509 -12.31 -14.53 -22.52
CA HIS A 509 -13.38 -13.78 -23.15
C HIS A 509 -13.68 -14.29 -24.58
N PRO A 510 -14.96 -14.37 -25.01
CA PRO A 510 -15.30 -14.89 -26.34
C PRO A 510 -14.67 -14.15 -27.52
N SER A 511 -14.25 -12.88 -27.38
CA SER A 511 -13.57 -12.17 -28.47
C SER A 511 -12.21 -12.81 -28.76
N VAL A 512 -11.37 -12.98 -27.73
CA VAL A 512 -9.99 -13.47 -27.87
C VAL A 512 -9.87 -14.99 -27.98
N MET A 513 -10.95 -15.72 -27.70
CA MET A 513 -10.99 -17.20 -27.81
C MET A 513 -11.29 -17.70 -29.24
N ARG A 514 -11.57 -16.79 -30.18
CA ARG A 514 -11.78 -17.10 -31.61
C ARG A 514 -10.47 -17.34 -32.37
N ASP A 515 -9.37 -16.79 -31.87
CA ASP A 515 -8.07 -16.85 -32.51
C ASP A 515 -6.95 -16.80 -31.45
N GLY A 516 -6.06 -17.80 -31.44
CA GLY A 516 -4.96 -17.90 -30.48
C GLY A 516 -3.99 -16.72 -30.53
N ALA A 517 -3.84 -16.07 -31.69
CA ALA A 517 -3.05 -14.85 -31.77
C ALA A 517 -3.66 -13.71 -30.96
N GLU A 518 -5.00 -13.63 -30.87
CA GLU A 518 -5.68 -12.62 -30.05
C GLU A 518 -5.51 -12.88 -28.56
N ARG A 519 -5.65 -14.14 -28.14
CA ARG A 519 -5.44 -14.51 -26.73
C ARG A 519 -4.01 -14.20 -26.27
N GLU A 520 -2.99 -14.54 -27.05
CA GLU A 520 -1.61 -14.20 -26.71
C GLU A 520 -1.35 -12.69 -26.76
N THR A 521 -1.90 -11.98 -27.74
CA THR A 521 -1.76 -10.52 -27.85
C THR A 521 -2.24 -9.79 -26.58
N LEU A 522 -3.33 -10.28 -25.95
CA LEU A 522 -3.84 -9.72 -24.69
C LEU A 522 -2.77 -9.76 -23.57
N PHE A 523 -1.98 -10.83 -23.49
CA PHE A 523 -0.99 -10.99 -22.42
C PHE A 523 0.23 -10.07 -22.57
N TYR A 524 0.49 -9.52 -23.77
CA TYR A 524 1.53 -8.49 -23.92
C TYR A 524 1.23 -7.19 -23.16
N SER A 525 0.01 -7.01 -22.62
CA SER A 525 -0.26 -5.95 -21.65
C SER A 525 0.63 -6.00 -20.40
N LEU A 526 1.25 -7.16 -20.09
CA LEU A 526 2.24 -7.32 -19.02
C LEU A 526 3.51 -6.45 -19.22
N TRP A 527 3.80 -6.04 -20.45
CA TRP A 527 4.91 -5.12 -20.74
C TRP A 527 4.68 -3.69 -20.25
N LYS A 528 3.45 -3.34 -19.86
CA LYS A 528 3.12 -1.99 -19.42
C LYS A 528 3.91 -1.60 -18.18
N GLY A 529 4.78 -0.61 -18.33
CA GLY A 529 5.64 -0.10 -17.24
C GLY A 529 6.92 -0.91 -17.02
N ARG A 530 7.19 -1.92 -17.86
CA ARG A 530 8.44 -2.70 -17.86
C ARG A 530 9.33 -2.25 -19.01
N ASN A 531 10.62 -2.57 -18.92
CA ASN A 531 11.59 -2.27 -19.97
C ASN A 531 12.22 -3.55 -20.53
N GLY A 532 13.00 -3.44 -21.60
CA GLY A 532 13.55 -4.60 -22.33
C GLY A 532 14.45 -5.53 -21.51
N THR A 533 14.94 -5.14 -20.33
CA THR A 533 15.75 -6.04 -19.49
C THR A 533 14.90 -7.14 -18.84
N GLU A 534 13.58 -6.97 -18.74
CA GLU A 534 12.66 -7.95 -18.14
C GLU A 534 12.06 -8.91 -19.19
N GLN A 535 12.61 -8.97 -20.40
CA GLN A 535 12.06 -9.76 -21.50
C GLN A 535 11.88 -11.24 -21.16
N GLU A 536 12.91 -11.91 -20.66
CA GLU A 536 12.83 -13.34 -20.32
C GLU A 536 11.78 -13.63 -19.24
N VAL A 537 11.59 -12.69 -18.30
CA VAL A 537 10.58 -12.82 -17.24
C VAL A 537 9.18 -12.67 -17.82
N VAL A 538 8.94 -11.64 -18.64
CA VAL A 538 7.63 -11.41 -19.26
C VAL A 538 7.25 -12.55 -20.21
N ASP A 539 8.20 -13.04 -21.02
CA ASP A 539 7.96 -14.16 -21.92
C ASP A 539 7.57 -15.43 -21.14
N SER A 540 8.21 -15.68 -20.00
CA SER A 540 7.85 -16.79 -19.09
C SER A 540 6.46 -16.58 -18.46
N GLU A 541 6.12 -15.37 -18.03
CA GLU A 541 4.79 -15.05 -17.50
C GLU A 541 3.68 -15.29 -18.55
N ILE A 542 3.91 -14.84 -19.79
CA ILE A 542 2.98 -15.06 -20.91
C ILE A 542 2.81 -16.55 -21.16
N GLN A 543 3.90 -17.33 -21.15
CA GLN A 543 3.86 -18.78 -21.35
C GLN A 543 3.02 -19.49 -20.28
N ASP A 544 3.21 -19.15 -19.00
CA ASP A 544 2.42 -19.72 -17.91
C ASP A 544 0.92 -19.39 -18.03
N LEU A 545 0.59 -18.13 -18.33
CA LEU A 545 -0.80 -17.70 -18.50
C LEU A 545 -1.47 -18.33 -19.73
N LEU A 546 -0.73 -18.54 -20.83
CA LEU A 546 -1.23 -19.27 -21.99
C LEU A 546 -1.58 -20.71 -21.63
N ASN A 547 -0.77 -21.36 -20.79
CA ASN A 547 -1.03 -22.70 -20.24
C ASN A 547 -2.13 -22.71 -19.16
N GLY A 548 -2.63 -21.54 -18.76
CA GLY A 548 -3.69 -21.38 -17.77
C GLY A 548 -3.20 -21.40 -16.32
N ASN A 549 -1.91 -21.21 -16.08
CA ASN A 549 -1.29 -21.22 -14.76
C ASN A 549 -0.93 -19.80 -14.31
N ILE A 550 -0.90 -19.57 -13.00
CA ILE A 550 -0.34 -18.34 -12.45
C ILE A 550 1.19 -18.44 -12.52
N PRO A 551 1.90 -17.42 -13.03
CA PRO A 551 3.35 -17.46 -13.15
C PRO A 551 4.07 -17.77 -11.84
N TYR A 552 5.06 -18.66 -11.91
CA TYR A 552 5.86 -19.06 -10.77
C TYR A 552 7.35 -18.93 -11.07
N PHE A 553 8.04 -18.19 -10.21
CA PHE A 553 9.49 -18.03 -10.25
C PHE A 553 10.08 -18.43 -8.90
N SER A 554 11.28 -18.97 -8.94
CA SER A 554 12.10 -19.17 -7.75
C SER A 554 13.50 -18.60 -7.96
N CYS A 555 14.28 -18.47 -6.89
CA CYS A 555 15.68 -18.09 -6.97
C CYS A 555 16.49 -18.88 -5.95
N SER A 556 17.73 -19.20 -6.31
CA SER A 556 18.71 -19.68 -5.34
C SER A 556 19.09 -18.56 -4.39
N VAL A 557 19.20 -18.84 -3.09
CA VAL A 557 19.62 -17.85 -2.08
C VAL A 557 21.01 -17.28 -2.39
N CYS A 558 21.87 -18.07 -3.03
CA CYS A 558 23.21 -17.68 -3.48
C CYS A 558 23.26 -17.30 -4.98
N GLY A 559 22.13 -17.30 -5.68
CA GLY A 559 22.02 -16.95 -7.10
C GLY A 559 21.72 -15.47 -7.32
N LYS A 560 22.05 -14.97 -8.52
CA LYS A 560 21.67 -13.63 -9.01
C LYS A 560 20.64 -13.67 -10.15
N TYR A 561 20.14 -14.86 -10.44
CA TYR A 561 19.21 -15.19 -11.51
C TYR A 561 17.86 -15.65 -10.96
N LEU A 562 16.85 -15.68 -11.82
CA LEU A 562 15.58 -16.35 -11.55
C LEU A 562 15.59 -17.75 -12.14
N ILE A 563 14.74 -18.62 -11.60
CA ILE A 563 14.53 -19.99 -12.05
C ILE A 563 13.07 -20.12 -12.43
N HIS A 564 12.82 -20.54 -13.66
CA HIS A 564 11.50 -20.81 -14.22
C HIS A 564 11.53 -22.19 -14.90
N ASP A 565 10.57 -23.06 -14.59
CA ASP A 565 10.50 -24.45 -15.09
C ASP A 565 11.85 -25.22 -14.99
N GLY A 566 12.54 -25.04 -13.86
CA GLY A 566 13.84 -25.66 -13.58
C GLY A 566 15.03 -25.08 -14.34
N LYS A 567 14.85 -24.02 -15.15
CA LYS A 567 15.90 -23.36 -15.92
C LYS A 567 16.23 -21.98 -15.36
N GLU A 568 17.51 -21.63 -15.39
CA GLU A 568 17.99 -20.30 -15.03
C GLU A 568 17.61 -19.30 -16.14
N ILE A 569 17.03 -18.18 -15.75
CA ILE A 569 16.65 -17.05 -16.60
C ILE A 569 17.07 -15.74 -15.93
N ASP A 570 17.24 -14.69 -16.72
CA ASP A 570 17.62 -13.34 -16.28
C ASP A 570 18.83 -13.33 -15.32
N ASN A 571 20.01 -13.63 -15.88
CA ASN A 571 21.25 -13.84 -15.11
C ASN A 571 21.73 -12.63 -14.27
N LYS A 572 21.12 -11.46 -14.44
CA LYS A 572 21.45 -10.22 -13.73
C LYS A 572 20.25 -9.63 -13.01
N HIS A 573 19.25 -10.46 -12.71
CA HIS A 573 18.04 -10.04 -12.01
C HIS A 573 18.34 -9.34 -10.68
N PHE A 574 19.32 -9.87 -9.93
CA PHE A 574 19.72 -9.32 -8.64
C PHE A 574 21.14 -8.75 -8.68
N SER A 575 21.32 -7.56 -8.10
CA SER A 575 22.64 -6.96 -7.86
C SER A 575 23.38 -7.67 -6.72
N LYS A 576 22.65 -8.14 -5.69
CA LYS A 576 23.15 -8.93 -4.57
C LYS A 576 22.33 -10.19 -4.35
N THR A 577 22.97 -11.29 -3.97
CA THR A 577 22.29 -12.53 -3.59
C THR A 577 21.51 -12.36 -2.29
N ALA A 578 20.54 -13.22 -2.03
CA ALA A 578 19.80 -13.19 -0.76
C ALA A 578 20.73 -13.45 0.43
N TRP A 579 21.74 -14.31 0.25
CA TRP A 579 22.77 -14.55 1.26
C TRP A 579 23.59 -13.30 1.58
N GLU A 580 24.05 -12.56 0.56
CA GLU A 580 24.79 -11.31 0.76
C GLU A 580 23.94 -10.28 1.53
N VAL A 581 22.67 -10.15 1.17
CA VAL A 581 21.71 -9.26 1.85
C VAL A 581 21.52 -9.68 3.32
N PHE A 582 21.32 -10.97 3.58
CA PHE A 582 21.22 -11.53 4.92
C PHE A 582 22.45 -11.22 5.77
N ILE A 583 23.65 -11.48 5.27
CA ILE A 583 24.91 -11.18 6.00
C ILE A 583 25.03 -9.68 6.29
N GLU A 584 24.72 -8.82 5.32
CA GLU A 584 24.73 -7.36 5.52
C GLU A 584 23.73 -6.91 6.59
N LYS A 585 22.55 -7.54 6.63
CA LYS A 585 21.52 -7.28 7.63
C LYS A 585 22.01 -7.61 9.03
N ILE A 586 22.52 -8.82 9.25
CA ILE A 586 23.03 -9.26 10.56
C ILE A 586 24.20 -8.39 11.03
N LYS A 587 25.10 -8.01 10.12
CA LYS A 587 26.20 -7.08 10.43
C LYS A 587 25.71 -5.72 10.92
N LYS A 588 24.64 -5.18 10.32
CA LYS A 588 24.05 -3.87 10.67
C LYS A 588 23.20 -3.87 11.94
N MET A 589 22.74 -5.04 12.39
CA MET A 589 21.93 -5.14 13.62
C MET A 589 22.64 -4.49 14.81
N SER A 590 21.89 -3.72 15.59
CA SER A 590 22.38 -3.00 16.76
C SER A 590 21.21 -2.65 17.68
N VAL A 591 21.49 -2.23 18.91
CA VAL A 591 20.46 -1.69 19.81
C VAL A 591 19.73 -0.49 19.18
N SER A 592 20.43 0.31 18.38
CA SER A 592 19.83 1.42 17.65
C SER A 592 18.80 0.93 16.63
N ASP A 593 19.16 -0.07 15.82
CA ASP A 593 18.25 -0.68 14.84
C ASP A 593 17.06 -1.35 15.52
N MET A 594 17.28 -2.13 16.59
CA MET A 594 16.23 -2.77 17.38
C MET A 594 15.16 -1.76 17.83
N ASN A 595 15.58 -0.61 18.35
CA ASN A 595 14.66 0.43 18.79
C ASN A 595 13.86 1.03 17.62
N VAL A 596 14.49 1.26 16.46
CA VAL A 596 13.78 1.72 15.26
C VAL A 596 12.71 0.70 14.84
N GLN A 597 13.04 -0.59 14.81
CA GLN A 597 12.08 -1.64 14.45
C GLN A 597 10.93 -1.74 15.46
N LYS A 598 11.20 -1.65 16.77
CA LYS A 598 10.17 -1.61 17.81
C LYS A 598 9.19 -0.44 17.64
N GLU A 599 9.70 0.73 17.27
CA GLU A 599 8.86 1.91 17.00
C GLU A 599 7.99 1.71 15.76
N TYR A 600 8.49 1.03 14.71
CA TYR A 600 7.67 0.64 13.55
C TYR A 600 6.58 -0.40 13.90
N ILE A 601 6.91 -1.40 14.72
CA ILE A 601 5.92 -2.37 15.23
C ILE A 601 4.81 -1.65 15.98
N ARG A 602 5.19 -0.76 16.89
CA ARG A 602 4.24 0.01 17.70
C ARG A 602 3.31 0.84 16.83
N MET A 603 3.89 1.66 15.94
CA MET A 603 3.13 2.49 15.00
C MET A 603 2.15 1.64 14.17
N SER A 604 2.63 0.53 13.62
CA SER A 604 1.84 -0.33 12.74
C SER A 604 0.56 -0.81 13.43
N ILE A 605 0.64 -1.24 14.68
CA ILE A 605 -0.53 -1.74 15.43
C ILE A 605 -1.44 -0.60 15.88
N GLU A 606 -0.88 0.47 16.45
CA GLU A 606 -1.66 1.58 17.02
C GLU A 606 -2.46 2.35 15.94
N LEU A 607 -1.87 2.57 14.76
CA LEU A 607 -2.48 3.36 13.68
C LEU A 607 -3.46 2.57 12.79
N PHE A 608 -3.33 1.25 12.69
CA PHE A 608 -4.14 0.42 11.78
C PHE A 608 -5.32 -0.31 12.42
N SER A 609 -5.47 -0.24 13.74
CA SER A 609 -6.58 -0.86 14.48
C SER A 609 -8.00 -0.46 14.08
N GLY A 610 -8.17 0.48 13.14
CA GLY A 610 -9.46 1.01 12.70
C GLY A 610 -10.17 1.88 13.75
N ASN A 611 -9.62 2.00 14.96
CA ASN A 611 -10.18 2.81 16.04
C ASN A 611 -9.57 4.22 16.03
N ARG A 612 -10.30 5.16 15.41
CA ARG A 612 -9.88 6.57 15.32
C ARG A 612 -9.62 7.23 16.67
N CYS A 613 -10.32 6.80 17.71
CA CYS A 613 -10.16 7.33 19.07
C CYS A 613 -8.73 7.15 19.60
N ASN A 614 -7.90 6.28 18.99
CA ASN A 614 -6.50 6.09 19.38
C ASN A 614 -5.61 7.28 18.95
N TYR A 615 -5.89 7.90 17.81
CA TYR A 615 -5.07 8.98 17.24
C TYR A 615 -5.80 10.33 17.10
N GLU A 616 -7.08 10.39 17.47
CA GLU A 616 -7.82 11.64 17.56
C GLU A 616 -7.20 12.62 18.57
N ASN A 617 -7.15 13.89 18.18
CA ASN A 617 -6.58 14.98 18.96
C ASN A 617 -7.68 15.95 19.39
N HIS A 618 -8.10 15.83 20.65
CA HIS A 618 -9.26 16.52 21.21
C HIS A 618 -8.93 17.94 21.69
N VAL A 619 -9.97 18.80 21.79
CA VAL A 619 -9.89 20.12 22.44
C VAL A 619 -10.53 20.00 23.82
N TYR A 620 -9.89 20.58 24.84
CA TYR A 620 -10.40 20.58 26.20
C TYR A 620 -10.56 22.00 26.72
N SER A 621 -11.57 22.22 27.57
CA SER A 621 -11.64 23.44 28.37
C SER A 621 -10.54 23.46 29.43
N MET A 622 -10.18 24.65 29.91
CA MET A 622 -9.12 24.83 30.91
C MET A 622 -9.36 24.01 32.19
N ASP A 623 -10.61 23.83 32.61
CA ASP A 623 -10.98 23.13 33.86
C ASP A 623 -11.30 21.64 33.65
N ASP A 624 -11.17 21.11 32.44
CA ASP A 624 -11.50 19.71 32.14
C ASP A 624 -10.45 18.75 32.73
N LYS A 625 -10.89 17.89 33.65
CA LYS A 625 -10.04 16.87 34.28
C LYS A 625 -9.67 15.73 33.32
N LYS A 626 -10.50 15.46 32.30
CA LYS A 626 -10.28 14.37 31.32
C LYS A 626 -8.99 14.57 30.53
N TRP A 627 -8.56 15.82 30.34
CA TRP A 627 -7.31 16.14 29.65
C TRP A 627 -6.09 15.45 30.31
N LYS A 628 -6.01 15.50 31.65
CA LYS A 628 -4.91 14.85 32.39
C LYS A 628 -5.01 13.32 32.32
N GLU A 629 -6.22 12.77 32.43
CA GLU A 629 -6.47 11.33 32.32
C GLU A 629 -6.03 10.80 30.97
N ARG A 630 -6.42 11.48 29.88
CA ARG A 630 -6.03 11.12 28.52
C ARG A 630 -4.52 11.25 28.31
N ARG A 631 -3.91 12.37 28.72
CA ARG A 631 -2.45 12.56 28.57
C ARG A 631 -1.61 11.54 29.33
N ASN A 632 -2.08 11.06 30.47
CA ASN A 632 -1.40 10.01 31.24
C ASN A 632 -1.38 8.64 30.53
N GLN A 633 -2.23 8.45 29.52
CA GLN A 633 -2.25 7.23 28.68
C GLN A 633 -1.34 7.35 27.44
N LEU A 634 -0.85 8.55 27.12
CA LEU A 634 0.02 8.80 25.97
C LEU A 634 1.48 8.48 26.30
N GLU A 635 2.30 8.26 25.27
CA GLU A 635 3.74 8.06 25.42
C GLU A 635 4.37 9.32 26.03
N LYS A 636 5.08 9.17 27.16
CA LYS A 636 5.85 10.25 27.79
C LYS A 636 7.31 10.15 27.37
N VAL A 637 7.83 11.21 26.77
CA VAL A 637 9.20 11.25 26.26
C VAL A 637 9.90 12.53 26.73
N THR A 638 11.12 12.39 27.24
CA THR A 638 11.93 13.56 27.61
C THR A 638 12.49 14.26 26.38
N ILE A 639 12.77 15.57 26.50
CA ILE A 639 13.47 16.32 25.44
C ILE A 639 14.75 15.62 24.99
N LYS A 640 15.53 15.07 25.94
CA LYS A 640 16.78 14.38 25.62
C LYS A 640 16.56 13.09 24.83
N GLN A 641 15.50 12.36 25.13
CA GLN A 641 15.11 11.18 24.35
C GLN A 641 14.68 11.58 22.94
N LEU A 642 13.96 12.69 22.76
CA LEU A 642 13.61 13.20 21.42
C LEU A 642 14.84 13.61 20.61
N GLU A 643 15.81 14.31 21.22
CA GLU A 643 17.10 14.63 20.58
C GLU A 643 17.82 13.36 20.09
N ASN A 644 17.84 12.31 20.90
CA ASN A 644 18.48 11.05 20.51
C ASN A 644 17.67 10.31 19.44
N ARG A 645 16.34 10.35 19.52
CA ARG A 645 15.42 9.67 18.58
C ARG A 645 15.53 10.29 17.19
N ILE A 646 15.55 11.61 17.06
CA ILE A 646 15.68 12.27 15.74
C ILE A 646 17.00 11.94 15.05
N LEU A 647 18.09 11.82 15.81
CA LEU A 647 19.39 11.42 15.25
C LEU A 647 19.42 9.93 14.87
N ARG A 648 18.76 9.07 15.67
CA ARG A 648 18.66 7.63 15.42
C ARG A 648 17.95 7.31 14.10
N HIS A 649 16.93 8.09 13.77
CA HIS A 649 16.10 7.92 12.58
C HIS A 649 16.60 8.66 11.34
N ALA A 650 17.76 9.33 11.43
CA ALA A 650 18.36 9.99 10.27
C ALA A 650 18.85 8.92 9.27
N ILE A 651 18.27 8.94 8.07
CA ILE A 651 18.62 8.02 6.98
C ILE A 651 19.52 8.75 6.02
N TRP A 652 20.69 8.17 5.74
CA TRP A 652 21.73 8.78 4.92
C TRP A 652 21.87 8.03 3.60
N ASN A 653 22.11 8.76 2.51
CA ASN A 653 22.57 8.12 1.29
C ASN A 653 23.99 7.53 1.48
N GLN A 654 24.42 6.69 0.54
CA GLN A 654 25.68 5.95 0.66
C GLN A 654 26.90 6.87 0.83
N GLU A 655 26.93 7.99 0.11
CA GLU A 655 28.01 8.98 0.16
C GLU A 655 27.95 9.90 1.40
N LYS A 656 26.85 9.85 2.17
CA LYS A 656 26.54 10.75 3.29
C LYS A 656 26.50 12.23 2.89
N THR A 657 26.09 12.50 1.65
CA THR A 657 25.90 13.83 1.06
C THR A 657 24.45 14.32 1.17
N GLN A 658 23.51 13.42 1.47
CA GLN A 658 22.09 13.73 1.71
C GLN A 658 21.58 13.00 2.96
N VAL A 659 20.59 13.59 3.64
CA VAL A 659 19.97 13.01 4.84
C VAL A 659 18.47 13.29 4.87
N ASN A 660 17.67 12.28 5.24
CA ASN A 660 16.21 12.39 5.24
C ASN A 660 15.58 11.57 6.40
N TRP A 661 14.29 11.79 6.65
CA TRP A 661 13.48 11.14 7.67
C TRP A 661 12.13 10.71 7.10
N LEU A 662 11.46 9.77 7.76
CA LEU A 662 10.12 9.36 7.39
C LEU A 662 9.08 10.24 8.11
N THR A 663 8.04 10.66 7.42
CA THR A 663 6.89 11.37 8.01
C THR A 663 5.61 10.57 7.80
N THR A 664 4.69 10.66 8.77
CA THR A 664 3.38 10.02 8.70
C THR A 664 2.38 10.91 7.97
N GLN A 665 1.68 10.36 6.99
CA GLN A 665 0.59 11.05 6.30
C GLN A 665 -0.70 10.21 6.35
N LEU A 666 -1.81 10.85 6.70
CA LEU A 666 -3.14 10.27 6.57
C LEU A 666 -3.66 10.51 5.15
N SER A 667 -4.06 9.43 4.47
CA SER A 667 -4.70 9.48 3.15
C SER A 667 -6.18 9.16 3.28
N ASP A 668 -7.04 9.99 2.66
CA ASP A 668 -8.50 9.80 2.67
C ASP A 668 -9.06 9.22 1.35
N LYS A 669 -8.25 9.18 0.28
CA LYS A 669 -8.74 8.95 -1.10
C LYS A 669 -9.48 7.62 -1.30
N ASN A 670 -9.13 6.58 -0.54
CA ASN A 670 -9.75 5.26 -0.59
C ASN A 670 -10.32 4.82 0.78
N GLY A 671 -10.48 5.77 1.72
CA GLY A 671 -10.65 5.54 3.17
C GLY A 671 -9.41 5.99 3.96
N GLU A 672 -9.57 6.22 5.26
CA GLU A 672 -8.51 6.75 6.13
C GLU A 672 -7.41 5.70 6.41
N SER A 673 -6.21 5.93 5.87
CA SER A 673 -5.04 5.08 6.10
C SER A 673 -3.77 5.91 6.34
N TRP A 674 -2.97 5.49 7.32
CA TRP A 674 -1.67 6.10 7.61
C TRP A 674 -0.58 5.49 6.72
N ARG A 675 0.35 6.33 6.26
CA ARG A 675 1.53 5.90 5.48
C ARG A 675 2.78 6.62 5.93
N LEU A 676 3.92 5.94 5.73
CA LEU A 676 5.24 6.54 5.86
C LEU A 676 5.74 6.99 4.50
N LEU A 677 6.20 8.23 4.45
CA LEU A 677 6.77 8.83 3.25
C LEU A 677 8.09 9.53 3.60
N PRO A 678 9.05 9.60 2.68
CA PRO A 678 10.19 10.49 2.83
C PRO A 678 9.74 11.94 3.01
N MET A 679 10.49 12.72 3.78
CA MET A 679 10.27 14.16 3.86
C MET A 679 10.50 14.85 2.52
N ASN A 680 9.61 15.77 2.18
CA ASN A 680 9.80 16.73 1.08
C ASN A 680 10.75 17.86 1.52
N HIS A 681 11.06 18.80 0.64
CA HIS A 681 11.95 19.92 0.96
C HIS A 681 11.30 21.06 1.77
N TYR A 682 9.98 21.03 2.00
CA TYR A 682 9.22 22.17 2.52
C TYR A 682 9.25 22.29 4.04
N LEU A 683 8.74 23.39 4.58
CA LEU A 683 8.80 23.70 6.01
C LEU A 683 7.89 22.82 6.87
N TYR A 684 6.66 22.54 6.41
CA TYR A 684 5.59 21.98 7.25
C TYR A 684 5.95 20.62 7.85
N SER A 685 6.35 19.66 7.02
CA SER A 685 6.75 18.31 7.44
C SER A 685 8.03 17.85 6.75
N GLY A 686 8.85 18.80 6.28
CA GLY A 686 9.97 18.55 5.40
C GLY A 686 11.33 19.07 5.87
N LEU A 687 12.33 18.99 4.99
CA LEU A 687 13.73 19.26 5.27
C LEU A 687 14.02 20.72 5.63
N ALA A 688 13.25 21.69 5.13
CA ALA A 688 13.42 23.09 5.54
C ALA A 688 13.14 23.29 7.03
N GLY A 689 12.13 22.59 7.58
CA GLY A 689 11.85 22.60 9.02
C GLY A 689 12.94 21.88 9.82
N MET A 690 13.46 20.78 9.28
CA MET A 690 14.61 20.09 9.88
C MET A 690 15.86 20.97 9.90
N LEU A 691 16.11 21.75 8.85
CA LEU A 691 17.24 22.68 8.79
C LEU A 691 17.17 23.72 9.92
N LEU A 692 15.98 24.27 10.20
CA LEU A 692 15.77 25.19 11.33
C LEU A 692 16.01 24.50 12.68
N LEU A 693 15.49 23.29 12.87
CA LEU A 693 15.71 22.52 14.09
C LEU A 693 17.18 22.19 14.33
N PHE A 694 17.87 21.72 13.29
CA PHE A 694 19.29 21.36 13.38
C PHE A 694 20.20 22.57 13.54
N TYR A 695 19.78 23.75 13.08
CA TYR A 695 20.41 25.02 13.44
C TYR A 695 20.34 25.25 14.96
N GLU A 696 19.15 25.15 15.57
CA GLU A 696 19.00 25.34 17.02
C GLU A 696 19.81 24.31 17.81
N LEU A 697 19.76 23.03 17.45
CA LEU A 697 20.56 21.98 18.09
C LEU A 697 22.06 22.24 17.99
N LYS A 698 22.54 22.73 16.84
CA LYS A 698 23.93 23.15 16.66
C LYS A 698 24.28 24.31 17.60
N THR A 699 23.44 25.34 17.68
CA THR A 699 23.66 26.50 18.58
C THR A 699 23.59 26.13 20.06
N ALA A 700 22.78 25.15 20.42
CA ALA A 700 22.71 24.53 21.75
C ALA A 700 23.93 23.65 22.10
N LYS A 701 25.00 23.73 21.29
CA LYS A 701 26.26 22.97 21.44
C LYS A 701 26.03 21.46 21.53
N ARG A 702 25.25 20.91 20.58
CA ARG A 702 25.11 19.46 20.37
C ARG A 702 25.98 19.02 19.19
N PRO A 703 27.23 18.56 19.40
CA PRO A 703 28.17 18.29 18.31
C PRO A 703 27.65 17.29 17.28
N GLN A 704 26.88 16.29 17.73
CA GLN A 704 26.28 15.28 16.87
C GLN A 704 25.27 15.84 15.85
N ALA A 705 24.74 17.04 16.06
CA ALA A 705 23.81 17.72 15.16
C ALA A 705 24.52 18.53 14.05
N MET A 706 25.81 18.84 14.21
CA MET A 706 26.54 19.72 13.29
C MET A 706 26.64 19.13 11.88
N LYS A 707 27.02 17.85 11.78
CA LYS A 707 27.13 17.17 10.49
C LYS A 707 25.78 17.15 9.76
N VAL A 708 24.70 16.88 10.47
CA VAL A 708 23.34 16.86 9.90
C VAL A 708 22.95 18.23 9.37
N TYR A 709 23.19 19.28 10.16
CA TYR A 709 22.93 20.66 9.74
C TYR A 709 23.71 21.03 8.47
N ASP A 710 25.01 20.74 8.41
CA ASP A 710 25.83 21.09 7.25
C ASP A 710 25.38 20.33 5.99
N THR A 711 24.99 19.05 6.13
CA THR A 711 24.39 18.27 5.04
C THR A 711 23.07 18.86 4.57
N LEU A 712 22.14 19.16 5.49
CA LEU A 712 20.84 19.78 5.15
C LEU A 712 21.02 21.14 4.47
N LYS A 713 21.96 21.97 4.95
CA LYS A 713 22.27 23.28 4.35
C LYS A 713 22.69 23.11 2.88
N ASN A 714 23.62 22.18 2.63
CA ASN A 714 24.11 21.91 1.28
C ASN A 714 22.99 21.34 0.38
N GLU A 715 22.20 20.40 0.89
CA GLU A 715 21.07 19.81 0.16
C GLU A 715 20.04 20.85 -0.26
N MET A 716 19.65 21.76 0.64
CA MET A 716 18.69 22.84 0.34
C MET A 716 19.25 23.85 -0.68
N PHE A 717 20.54 24.16 -0.62
CA PHE A 717 21.20 25.01 -1.61
C PHE A 717 21.26 24.33 -2.98
N THR A 718 21.66 23.06 -3.04
CA THR A 718 21.65 22.27 -4.29
C THR A 718 20.25 22.15 -4.87
N TYR A 719 19.23 21.93 -4.05
CA TYR A 719 17.82 21.91 -4.48
C TYR A 719 17.44 23.24 -5.16
N THR A 720 17.86 24.37 -4.60
CA THR A 720 17.61 25.70 -5.18
C THR A 720 18.30 25.85 -6.54
N GLU A 721 19.58 25.49 -6.65
CA GLU A 721 20.30 25.57 -7.93
C GLU A 721 19.68 24.65 -9.00
N ASN A 722 19.31 23.42 -8.62
CA ASN A 722 18.66 22.47 -9.53
C ASN A 722 17.26 22.92 -9.98
N GLY A 723 16.52 23.57 -9.09
CA GLY A 723 15.19 24.14 -9.38
C GLY A 723 15.25 25.32 -10.34
N ILE A 724 16.31 26.13 -10.28
CA ILE A 724 16.57 27.21 -11.26
C ILE A 724 16.82 26.62 -12.66
N CYS A 725 17.55 25.51 -12.74
CA CYS A 725 17.85 24.82 -13.99
C CYS A 725 16.61 24.15 -14.61
N SER A 726 15.77 23.48 -13.80
CA SER A 726 14.59 22.76 -14.28
C SER A 726 13.55 22.54 -13.17
N PHE A 727 12.30 22.92 -13.42
CA PHE A 727 11.19 22.69 -12.49
C PHE A 727 10.83 21.22 -12.29
N LYS A 728 11.31 20.32 -13.16
CA LYS A 728 11.13 18.86 -12.95
C LYS A 728 11.88 18.34 -11.72
N ASN A 729 12.86 19.11 -11.22
CA ASN A 729 13.64 18.75 -10.03
C ASN A 729 12.96 19.17 -8.72
N LEU A 730 11.82 19.86 -8.79
CA LEU A 730 11.07 20.31 -7.62
C LEU A 730 10.11 19.22 -7.14
N ASP A 731 9.81 19.20 -5.84
CA ASP A 731 8.85 18.23 -5.28
C ASP A 731 7.41 18.50 -5.74
N SER A 732 7.06 19.77 -6.03
CA SER A 732 5.74 20.14 -6.54
C SER A 732 5.75 21.53 -7.19
N SER A 733 4.63 21.92 -7.81
CA SER A 733 4.40 23.28 -8.32
C SER A 733 3.71 24.21 -7.30
N LYS A 734 3.59 23.81 -6.03
CA LYS A 734 2.96 24.60 -4.96
C LYS A 734 3.88 25.75 -4.53
N THR A 735 3.29 26.88 -4.15
CA THR A 735 4.05 28.10 -3.83
C THR A 735 3.90 28.57 -2.38
N GLY A 736 3.12 27.87 -1.55
CA GLY A 736 2.80 28.27 -0.18
C GLY A 736 3.97 28.47 0.78
N LEU A 737 3.68 29.14 1.91
CA LEU A 737 4.67 29.54 2.92
C LEU A 737 5.14 28.37 3.81
N TYR A 738 4.37 27.30 3.89
CA TYR A 738 4.67 26.14 4.73
C TYR A 738 4.86 24.87 3.91
N GLU A 739 4.07 24.71 2.84
CA GLU A 739 4.00 23.53 1.99
C GLU A 739 4.05 23.97 0.51
N GLY A 740 5.25 24.34 0.06
CA GLY A 740 5.53 24.84 -1.29
C GLY A 740 6.87 25.56 -1.37
N GLU A 741 7.25 26.01 -2.55
CA GLU A 741 8.57 26.66 -2.77
C GLU A 741 8.72 27.97 -1.98
N GLY A 742 7.63 28.68 -1.66
CA GLY A 742 7.65 29.86 -0.79
C GLY A 742 8.17 29.57 0.62
N SER A 743 8.00 28.35 1.11
CA SER A 743 8.46 27.92 2.43
C SER A 743 9.98 27.88 2.57
N ILE A 744 10.69 27.66 1.47
CA ILE A 744 12.15 27.61 1.44
C ILE A 744 12.72 29.03 1.55
N VAL A 745 12.11 30.00 0.84
CA VAL A 745 12.42 31.43 0.99
C VAL A 745 12.26 31.84 2.45
N TYR A 746 11.15 31.45 3.07
CA TYR A 746 10.86 31.78 4.45
C TYR A 746 11.84 31.14 5.44
N ALA A 747 12.19 29.86 5.25
CA ALA A 747 13.19 29.20 6.10
C ALA A 747 14.57 29.87 6.00
N TYR A 748 15.02 30.26 4.80
CA TYR A 748 16.26 31.01 4.63
C TYR A 748 16.21 32.38 5.31
N LEU A 749 15.10 33.10 5.21
CA LEU A 749 14.93 34.38 5.93
C LEU A 749 14.99 34.20 7.45
N CYS A 750 14.41 33.12 7.98
CA CYS A 750 14.50 32.81 9.41
C CYS A 750 15.96 32.53 9.84
N LEU A 751 16.71 31.76 9.05
CA LEU A 751 18.13 31.51 9.30
C LEU A 751 18.96 32.78 9.17
N TYR A 752 18.67 33.64 8.19
CA TYR A 752 19.34 34.93 8.03
C TYR A 752 19.13 35.82 9.26
N LYS A 753 17.88 35.99 9.72
CA LYS A 753 17.57 36.82 10.90
C LYS A 753 18.25 36.31 12.18
N ARG A 754 18.51 35.00 12.30
CA ARG A 754 19.19 34.42 13.46
C ARG A 754 20.70 34.41 13.39
N SER A 755 21.23 33.98 12.25
CA SER A 755 22.67 33.78 12.08
C SER A 755 23.39 35.05 11.64
N SER A 756 22.66 36.01 11.06
CA SER A 756 23.21 37.14 10.31
C SER A 756 24.11 36.71 9.13
N GLU A 757 24.09 35.44 8.73
CA GLU A 757 24.85 34.94 7.58
C GLU A 757 24.19 35.35 6.25
N GLN A 758 24.85 36.24 5.51
CA GLN A 758 24.34 36.77 4.23
C GLN A 758 24.09 35.72 3.15
N ILE A 759 24.69 34.54 3.27
CA ILE A 759 24.47 33.44 2.32
C ILE A 759 22.99 33.02 2.29
N TYR A 760 22.29 33.05 3.43
CA TYR A 760 20.88 32.69 3.48
C TYR A 760 20.00 33.71 2.78
N LEU A 761 20.27 35.01 2.96
CA LEU A 761 19.53 36.05 2.25
C LEU A 761 19.72 35.91 0.72
N ARG A 762 20.96 35.68 0.26
CA ARG A 762 21.24 35.45 -1.16
C ARG A 762 20.49 34.23 -1.71
N TYR A 763 20.42 33.14 -0.97
CA TYR A 763 19.65 31.96 -1.40
C TYR A 763 18.14 32.16 -1.30
N ALA A 764 17.65 32.98 -0.37
CA ALA A 764 16.25 33.40 -0.34
C ALA A 764 15.87 34.18 -1.60
N GLU A 765 16.71 35.14 -2.02
CA GLU A 765 16.52 35.90 -3.26
C GLU A 765 16.54 34.98 -4.49
N LYS A 766 17.53 34.09 -4.61
CA LYS A 766 17.60 33.10 -5.69
C LYS A 766 16.36 32.21 -5.76
N HIS A 767 15.96 31.65 -4.62
CA HIS A 767 14.82 30.73 -4.57
C HIS A 767 13.50 31.45 -4.86
N SER A 768 13.39 32.74 -4.53
CA SER A 768 12.22 33.56 -4.86
C SER A 768 11.94 33.66 -6.37
N GLU A 769 12.97 33.52 -7.22
CA GLU A 769 12.79 33.46 -8.67
C GLU A 769 12.03 32.21 -9.12
N ILE A 770 12.24 31.09 -8.45
CA ILE A 770 11.49 29.85 -8.69
C ILE A 770 10.03 30.08 -8.32
N VAL A 771 9.77 30.58 -7.11
CA VAL A 771 8.42 30.87 -6.60
C VAL A 771 7.66 31.75 -7.59
N ARG A 772 8.28 32.83 -8.07
CA ARG A 772 7.64 33.79 -8.99
C ARG A 772 7.23 33.13 -10.31
N LYS A 773 8.07 32.23 -10.85
CA LYS A 773 7.78 31.52 -12.12
C LYS A 773 6.67 30.47 -11.96
N LEU A 774 6.44 29.96 -10.76
CA LEU A 774 5.41 28.96 -10.47
C LEU A 774 4.03 29.52 -10.15
N LEU A 775 3.90 30.83 -9.86
CA LEU A 775 2.62 31.45 -9.45
C LEU A 775 1.42 31.11 -10.35
N LYS A 776 1.65 31.01 -11.67
CA LYS A 776 0.62 30.69 -12.67
C LYS A 776 0.30 29.20 -12.78
N GLN A 777 1.22 28.33 -12.35
CA GLN A 777 1.06 26.87 -12.39
C GLN A 777 0.42 26.35 -11.10
N ASP A 778 0.53 27.11 -10.01
CA ASP A 778 -0.10 26.75 -8.74
C ASP A 778 -1.63 26.79 -8.85
N GLN A 779 -2.26 25.77 -8.28
CA GLN A 779 -3.71 25.61 -8.19
C GLN A 779 -4.22 25.80 -6.75
N ARG A 780 -3.33 26.17 -5.82
CA ARG A 780 -3.65 26.45 -4.43
C ARG A 780 -3.67 27.96 -4.18
N TYR A 781 -4.53 28.37 -3.25
CA TYR A 781 -4.79 29.79 -2.98
C TYR A 781 -4.33 30.22 -1.57
N ASP A 782 -4.26 29.29 -0.64
CA ASP A 782 -4.10 29.59 0.78
C ASP A 782 -2.66 29.92 1.22
N LEU A 783 -2.51 30.31 2.50
CA LEU A 783 -1.22 30.65 3.10
C LEU A 783 -0.29 29.43 3.19
N LEU A 784 -0.85 28.27 3.55
CA LEU A 784 -0.08 27.06 3.77
C LEU A 784 0.61 26.59 2.49
N SER A 785 -0.15 26.47 1.41
CA SER A 785 0.22 25.72 0.21
C SER A 785 0.10 26.48 -1.11
N GLY A 786 -0.44 27.70 -1.09
CA GLY A 786 -0.77 28.46 -2.31
C GLY A 786 -0.22 29.87 -2.41
N ASN A 787 -0.77 30.60 -3.39
CA ASN A 787 -0.27 31.92 -3.78
C ASN A 787 -0.37 33.00 -2.69
N ALA A 788 -1.25 32.88 -1.67
CA ALA A 788 -1.21 33.80 -0.54
C ALA A 788 0.07 33.63 0.30
N GLY A 789 0.54 32.39 0.46
CA GLY A 789 1.83 32.10 1.08
C GLY A 789 3.02 32.62 0.27
N ALA A 790 2.94 32.50 -1.06
CA ALA A 790 3.94 33.08 -1.95
C ALA A 790 3.97 34.61 -1.85
N ALA A 791 2.82 35.27 -1.86
CA ALA A 791 2.72 36.71 -1.68
C ALA A 791 3.37 37.14 -0.36
N TRP A 792 3.07 36.42 0.72
CA TRP A 792 3.66 36.72 2.01
C TRP A 792 5.19 36.52 2.06
N SER A 793 5.71 35.45 1.45
CA SER A 793 7.17 35.23 1.40
C SER A 793 7.91 36.34 0.65
N PHE A 794 7.34 36.85 -0.45
CA PHE A 794 7.89 38.01 -1.15
C PHE A 794 7.86 39.29 -0.31
N LEU A 795 6.78 39.53 0.45
CA LEU A 795 6.68 40.72 1.30
C LEU A 795 7.64 40.67 2.48
N LEU A 796 7.89 39.49 3.06
CA LEU A 796 8.94 39.30 4.06
C LEU A 796 10.34 39.58 3.49
N LEU A 797 10.59 39.14 2.26
CA LEU A 797 11.84 39.41 1.55
C LEU A 797 12.00 40.90 1.21
N TYR A 798 10.91 41.57 0.80
CA TYR A 798 10.88 43.02 0.63
C TYR A 798 11.21 43.75 1.94
N GLY A 799 10.59 43.37 3.06
CA GLY A 799 10.89 43.97 4.36
C GLY A 799 12.34 43.79 4.81
N SER A 800 13.02 42.73 4.34
CA SER A 800 14.43 42.45 4.68
C SER A 800 15.44 43.13 3.73
N THR A 801 15.03 43.47 2.50
CA THR A 801 15.95 43.94 1.44
C THR A 801 15.66 45.36 0.95
N GLY A 802 14.42 45.84 1.12
CA GLY A 802 13.91 47.07 0.50
C GLY A 802 13.75 46.99 -1.03
N ASN A 803 13.96 45.82 -1.65
CA ASN A 803 13.97 45.70 -3.11
C ASN A 803 12.54 45.62 -3.67
N ALA A 804 12.14 46.66 -4.41
CA ALA A 804 10.79 46.81 -4.98
C ALA A 804 10.35 45.66 -5.90
N MET A 805 11.28 44.87 -6.46
CA MET A 805 10.91 43.70 -7.27
C MET A 805 10.13 42.65 -6.46
N PHE A 806 10.43 42.49 -5.17
CA PHE A 806 9.71 41.55 -4.32
C PHE A 806 8.32 42.06 -3.98
N LEU A 807 8.15 43.38 -3.77
CA LEU A 807 6.84 43.98 -3.62
C LEU A 807 5.97 43.74 -4.87
N GLN A 808 6.53 43.94 -6.06
CA GLN A 808 5.85 43.66 -7.34
C GLN A 808 5.49 42.17 -7.52
N ALA A 809 6.37 41.25 -7.10
CA ALA A 809 6.09 39.82 -7.13
C ALA A 809 4.96 39.43 -6.16
N GLY A 810 4.89 40.07 -4.99
CA GLY A 810 3.76 39.95 -4.06
C GLY A 810 2.44 40.41 -4.67
N GLU A 811 2.43 41.55 -5.37
CA GLU A 811 1.26 42.01 -6.13
C GLU A 811 0.85 41.02 -7.23
N GLU A 812 1.81 40.49 -7.99
CA GLU A 812 1.56 39.49 -9.03
C GLU A 812 0.89 38.23 -8.48
N ALA A 813 1.38 37.71 -7.35
CA ALA A 813 0.80 36.54 -6.69
C ALA A 813 -0.66 36.77 -6.25
N ILE A 814 -0.95 37.93 -5.65
CA ILE A 814 -2.31 38.31 -5.24
C ILE A 814 -3.22 38.52 -6.45
N GLN A 815 -2.77 39.18 -7.51
CA GLN A 815 -3.56 39.37 -8.72
C GLN A 815 -3.94 38.05 -9.39
N ILE A 816 -3.06 37.05 -9.37
CA ILE A 816 -3.37 35.70 -9.87
C ILE A 816 -4.42 35.03 -8.97
N LEU A 817 -4.22 35.09 -7.65
CA LEU A 817 -5.13 34.51 -6.67
C LEU A 817 -6.56 35.08 -6.78
N LEU A 818 -6.70 36.39 -7.02
CA LEU A 818 -8.00 37.06 -7.14
C LEU A 818 -8.82 36.61 -8.34
N LYS A 819 -8.18 36.10 -9.41
CA LYS A 819 -8.91 35.53 -10.57
C LYS A 819 -9.74 34.30 -10.20
N SER A 820 -9.42 33.65 -9.08
CA SER A 820 -10.12 32.47 -8.56
C SER A 820 -10.98 32.79 -7.33
N ALA A 821 -11.19 34.07 -7.01
CA ALA A 821 -12.05 34.46 -5.90
C ALA A 821 -13.52 34.13 -6.21
N GLU A 822 -14.21 33.53 -5.25
CA GLU A 822 -15.63 33.23 -5.35
C GLU A 822 -16.44 34.21 -4.49
N GLU A 823 -17.40 34.92 -5.10
CA GLU A 823 -18.37 35.74 -4.37
C GLU A 823 -19.25 34.85 -3.47
N GLN A 824 -19.40 35.27 -2.22
CA GLN A 824 -20.22 34.63 -1.21
C GLN A 824 -21.39 35.55 -0.86
N VAL A 825 -22.35 35.06 -0.07
CA VAL A 825 -23.47 35.90 0.41
C VAL A 825 -22.95 37.14 1.13
N GLN A 826 -21.84 37.02 1.84
CA GLN A 826 -21.12 38.14 2.44
C GLN A 826 -19.64 38.03 2.07
N GLY A 827 -19.14 38.91 1.21
CA GLY A 827 -17.71 38.96 0.87
C GLY A 827 -17.24 37.89 -0.13
N ILE A 828 -15.95 37.55 -0.08
CA ILE A 828 -15.31 36.60 -1.01
C ILE A 828 -14.51 35.53 -0.26
N GLY A 829 -14.31 34.38 -0.90
CA GLY A 829 -13.46 33.32 -0.40
C GLY A 829 -12.94 32.40 -1.50
N TRP A 830 -12.12 31.41 -1.11
CA TRP A 830 -11.51 30.44 -2.01
C TRP A 830 -11.77 29.02 -1.50
N ARG A 831 -12.21 28.13 -2.38
CA ARG A 831 -12.41 26.71 -2.04
C ARG A 831 -11.12 25.92 -2.24
N ILE A 832 -10.76 25.12 -1.24
CA ILE A 832 -9.64 24.17 -1.35
C ILE A 832 -10.09 22.82 -1.91
N GLN A 833 -11.34 22.44 -1.63
CA GLN A 833 -12.03 21.28 -2.17
C GLN A 833 -13.40 21.72 -2.68
N LYS A 834 -13.85 21.17 -3.80
CA LYS A 834 -15.04 21.65 -4.52
C LYS A 834 -16.31 21.59 -3.65
N GLU A 835 -16.37 20.58 -2.79
CA GLU A 835 -17.49 20.24 -1.91
C GLU A 835 -17.50 21.04 -0.60
N ILE A 836 -16.39 21.73 -0.26
CA ILE A 836 -16.24 22.44 1.01
C ILE A 836 -16.32 23.95 0.75
N PRO A 837 -17.23 24.68 1.42
CA PRO A 837 -17.27 26.14 1.33
C PRO A 837 -15.93 26.78 1.76
N PRO A 838 -15.60 27.99 1.30
CA PRO A 838 -14.38 28.67 1.73
C PRO A 838 -14.19 28.67 3.25
N MET A 839 -12.96 28.48 3.70
CA MET A 839 -12.69 28.26 5.13
C MET A 839 -12.31 29.56 5.84
N SER A 840 -12.61 29.66 7.14
CA SER A 840 -11.94 30.60 8.04
C SER A 840 -10.61 30.02 8.55
N GLY A 841 -9.77 30.87 9.14
CA GLY A 841 -8.53 30.44 9.79
C GLY A 841 -7.30 30.54 8.90
N LEU A 842 -6.13 30.28 9.50
CA LEU A 842 -4.86 30.77 8.97
C LEU A 842 -4.29 29.91 7.84
N ALA A 843 -4.28 28.58 7.99
CA ALA A 843 -3.57 27.71 7.06
C ALA A 843 -4.26 27.65 5.68
N HIS A 844 -5.56 27.36 5.66
CA HIS A 844 -6.35 27.12 4.45
C HIS A 844 -7.48 28.13 4.21
N GLY A 845 -7.57 29.17 5.05
CA GLY A 845 -8.72 30.08 5.07
C GLY A 845 -8.39 31.55 4.86
N ASN A 846 -9.43 32.37 4.92
CA ASN A 846 -9.36 33.80 4.64
C ASN A 846 -8.42 34.58 5.57
N SER A 847 -8.25 34.17 6.83
CA SER A 847 -7.28 34.79 7.75
C SER A 847 -5.85 34.78 7.21
N GLY A 848 -5.44 33.69 6.54
CA GLY A 848 -4.11 33.61 5.94
C GLY A 848 -3.94 34.52 4.73
N ILE A 849 -5.02 34.71 3.96
CA ILE A 849 -5.03 35.56 2.76
C ILE A 849 -5.10 37.05 3.14
N LEU A 850 -5.76 37.40 4.24
CA LEU A 850 -5.90 38.79 4.70
C LEU A 850 -4.54 39.44 5.02
N ILE A 851 -3.56 38.67 5.50
CA ILE A 851 -2.23 39.16 5.90
C ILE A 851 -1.50 39.85 4.74
N PRO A 852 -1.18 39.15 3.62
CA PRO A 852 -0.48 39.78 2.50
C PRO A 852 -1.31 40.89 1.84
N ILE A 853 -2.65 40.81 1.85
CA ILE A 853 -3.51 41.87 1.30
C ILE A 853 -3.37 43.18 2.08
N LEU A 854 -3.47 43.15 3.41
CA LEU A 854 -3.33 44.36 4.22
C LEU A 854 -1.90 44.91 4.18
N ALA A 855 -0.89 44.03 4.13
CA ALA A 855 0.49 44.46 3.93
C ALA A 855 0.68 45.17 2.58
N LEU A 856 0.12 44.63 1.48
CA LEU A 856 0.13 45.32 0.18
C LEU A 856 -0.61 46.65 0.21
N SER A 857 -1.76 46.73 0.91
CA SER A 857 -2.49 47.97 1.10
C SER A 857 -1.60 49.04 1.73
N LYS A 858 -0.82 48.68 2.77
CA LYS A 858 0.12 49.61 3.41
C LYS A 858 1.29 49.99 2.51
N TYR A 859 1.94 49.03 1.86
CA TYR A 859 3.15 49.29 1.10
C TYR A 859 2.91 49.98 -0.25
N THR A 860 1.72 49.83 -0.83
CA THR A 860 1.37 50.40 -2.14
C THR A 860 0.44 51.61 -2.06
N GLU A 861 -0.23 51.81 -0.92
CA GLU A 861 -1.26 52.83 -0.70
C GLU A 861 -2.43 52.78 -1.71
N ARG A 862 -2.65 51.63 -2.36
CA ARG A 862 -3.73 51.44 -3.33
C ARG A 862 -5.03 51.02 -2.65
N THR A 863 -6.09 51.81 -2.85
CA THR A 863 -7.44 51.55 -2.28
C THR A 863 -8.02 50.19 -2.66
N MET A 864 -7.66 49.66 -3.83
CA MET A 864 -8.15 48.35 -4.29
C MET A 864 -7.86 47.21 -3.31
N TYR A 865 -6.70 47.21 -2.64
CA TYR A 865 -6.34 46.16 -1.69
C TYR A 865 -7.13 46.28 -0.38
N GLU A 866 -7.49 47.51 0.01
CA GLU A 866 -8.37 47.74 1.15
C GLU A 866 -9.80 47.24 0.86
N GLU A 867 -10.33 47.49 -0.34
CA GLU A 867 -11.65 47.00 -0.78
C GLU A 867 -11.69 45.47 -0.82
N ILE A 868 -10.61 44.83 -1.26
CA ILE A 868 -10.47 43.37 -1.24
C ILE A 868 -10.40 42.87 0.21
N ALA A 869 -9.61 43.51 1.07
CA ALA A 869 -9.53 43.18 2.50
C ALA A 869 -10.92 43.24 3.16
N ASP A 870 -11.72 44.27 2.83
CA ASP A 870 -13.09 44.43 3.30
C ASP A 870 -13.95 43.21 2.92
N LYS A 871 -13.88 42.75 1.68
CA LYS A 871 -14.62 41.55 1.23
C LYS A 871 -14.14 40.28 1.92
N ILE A 872 -12.83 40.09 2.09
CA ILE A 872 -12.25 38.92 2.77
C ILE A 872 -12.69 38.87 4.23
N TRP A 873 -12.59 40.01 4.93
CA TRP A 873 -12.96 40.12 6.34
C TRP A 873 -14.47 39.96 6.54
N ASN A 874 -15.31 40.53 5.67
CA ASN A 874 -16.76 40.38 5.76
C ASN A 874 -17.20 38.92 5.70
N TYR A 875 -16.60 38.12 4.80
CA TYR A 875 -16.86 36.69 4.74
C TYR A 875 -16.45 35.98 6.03
N GLU A 876 -15.23 36.22 6.50
CA GLU A 876 -14.75 35.54 7.70
C GLU A 876 -15.55 35.96 8.95
N ASN A 877 -15.94 37.23 9.07
CA ASN A 877 -16.81 37.71 10.14
C ASN A 877 -18.22 37.09 10.06
N SER A 878 -18.73 36.75 8.86
CA SER A 878 -20.01 36.02 8.71
C SER A 878 -19.96 34.60 9.29
N LEU A 879 -18.77 34.02 9.41
CA LEU A 879 -18.55 32.70 10.01
C LEU A 879 -18.43 32.76 11.53
N TYR A 880 -18.30 33.95 12.14
CA TYR A 880 -18.22 34.07 13.59
C TYR A 880 -19.58 33.73 14.23
N ASP A 881 -19.55 32.82 15.20
CA ASP A 881 -20.72 32.40 15.96
C ASP A 881 -20.59 32.83 17.44
N PRO A 882 -21.44 33.77 17.89
CA PRO A 882 -21.45 34.22 19.28
C PRO A 882 -21.75 33.11 20.30
N ALA A 883 -22.47 32.04 19.92
CA ALA A 883 -22.85 30.97 20.84
C ALA A 883 -21.65 30.14 21.31
N ILE A 884 -20.66 29.97 20.43
CA ILE A 884 -19.42 29.23 20.73
C ILE A 884 -18.21 30.16 20.90
N ASN A 885 -18.41 31.48 20.71
CA ASN A 885 -17.39 32.53 20.68
C ASN A 885 -16.20 32.16 19.76
N ASN A 886 -16.51 31.66 18.56
CA ASN A 886 -15.51 31.13 17.63
C ASN A 886 -16.03 31.18 16.18
N TRP A 887 -15.15 30.97 15.22
CA TRP A 887 -15.50 30.87 13.80
C TRP A 887 -15.92 29.43 13.45
N LYS A 888 -17.01 29.30 12.69
CA LYS A 888 -17.55 28.01 12.25
C LYS A 888 -16.59 27.28 11.33
N ASP A 889 -16.41 25.99 11.55
CA ASP A 889 -15.65 25.12 10.66
C ASP A 889 -16.53 24.63 9.50
N THR A 890 -16.25 25.10 8.28
CA THR A 890 -17.07 24.79 7.11
C THR A 890 -16.89 23.35 6.61
N ARG A 891 -15.88 22.61 7.08
CA ARG A 891 -15.67 21.19 6.73
C ARG A 891 -16.75 20.27 7.27
N GLU A 892 -17.45 20.70 8.33
CA GLU A 892 -18.46 19.91 9.02
C GLU A 892 -19.82 19.90 8.30
N GLN A 893 -19.99 20.71 7.26
CA GLN A 893 -21.25 20.79 6.51
C GLN A 893 -21.47 19.62 5.52
N GLY A 894 -20.50 18.70 5.37
CA GLY A 894 -20.58 17.54 4.45
C GLY A 894 -20.30 16.16 5.07
N LYS A 895 -19.87 16.08 6.34
CA LYS A 895 -19.68 14.85 7.10
C LYS A 895 -20.39 15.04 8.44
N VAL A 896 -21.21 14.07 8.85
CA VAL A 896 -21.97 13.97 10.12
C VAL A 896 -21.63 15.13 11.07
N VAL A 897 -22.55 16.10 11.15
CA VAL A 897 -22.52 17.29 12.02
C VAL A 897 -21.64 17.04 13.23
N SER A 898 -20.45 17.66 13.28
CA SER A 898 -19.60 17.48 14.45
C SER A 898 -20.37 18.06 15.64
N SER A 899 -20.59 17.20 16.62
CA SER A 899 -21.26 17.50 17.87
C SER A 899 -20.34 18.27 18.83
N ASN A 900 -19.33 19.01 18.33
CA ASN A 900 -18.36 19.69 19.17
C ASN A 900 -18.80 21.15 19.43
N PRO A 901 -19.43 21.46 20.58
CA PRO A 901 -19.87 22.80 20.92
C PRO A 901 -18.72 23.80 21.12
N ILE A 902 -17.47 23.36 21.05
CA ILE A 902 -16.28 24.20 21.26
C ILE A 902 -15.81 24.84 19.95
N GLY A 903 -15.99 24.17 18.81
CA GLY A 903 -15.36 24.54 17.54
C GLY A 903 -13.83 24.31 17.53
N SER A 904 -13.18 24.60 16.40
CA SER A 904 -11.74 24.38 16.23
C SER A 904 -10.88 25.42 16.97
N VAL A 905 -9.81 24.98 17.63
CA VAL A 905 -8.87 25.83 18.39
C VAL A 905 -7.43 25.37 18.12
N ALA A 906 -6.88 25.81 16.99
CA ALA A 906 -5.54 25.47 16.54
C ALA A 906 -4.96 26.59 15.64
N TRP A 907 -3.65 26.52 15.36
CA TRP A 907 -3.00 27.43 14.42
C TRP A 907 -3.58 27.26 13.01
N CYS A 908 -3.78 26.03 12.55
CA CYS A 908 -4.29 25.79 11.20
C CYS A 908 -5.74 26.25 11.02
N HIS A 909 -6.60 25.98 12.01
CA HIS A 909 -8.04 26.24 11.95
C HIS A 909 -8.57 26.76 13.29
N GLY A 910 -9.43 27.79 13.20
CA GLY A 910 -10.14 28.35 14.34
C GLY A 910 -9.38 29.44 15.09
N ALA A 911 -9.74 29.63 16.37
CA ALA A 911 -9.40 30.83 17.13
C ALA A 911 -7.90 31.16 17.19
N ALA A 912 -7.01 30.17 17.31
CA ALA A 912 -5.58 30.46 17.44
C ALA A 912 -4.98 31.03 16.14
N GLY A 913 -5.30 30.42 14.99
CA GLY A 913 -4.89 30.93 13.68
C GLY A 913 -5.47 32.31 13.38
N VAL A 914 -6.74 32.54 13.71
CA VAL A 914 -7.37 33.85 13.53
C VAL A 914 -6.68 34.89 14.40
N LEU A 915 -6.44 34.60 15.70
CA LEU A 915 -5.72 35.50 16.59
C LEU A 915 -4.37 35.90 16.02
N TYR A 916 -3.59 34.92 15.55
CA TYR A 916 -2.26 35.16 15.01
C TYR A 916 -2.31 36.02 13.74
N SER A 917 -3.22 35.72 12.81
CA SER A 917 -3.46 36.55 11.62
C SER A 917 -3.77 38.00 11.99
N ARG A 918 -4.67 38.23 12.94
CA ARG A 918 -5.10 39.58 13.32
C ARG A 918 -3.99 40.38 14.01
N ILE A 919 -3.16 39.72 14.82
CA ILE A 919 -1.97 40.34 15.40
C ILE A 919 -1.03 40.83 14.30
N LEU A 920 -0.73 40.01 13.29
CA LEU A 920 0.11 40.42 12.16
C LEU A 920 -0.54 41.55 11.34
N CYS A 921 -1.82 41.42 10.99
CA CYS A 921 -2.57 42.44 10.25
C CYS A 921 -2.57 43.80 10.95
N TYR A 922 -2.56 43.83 12.30
CA TYR A 922 -2.62 45.07 13.07
C TYR A 922 -1.41 45.99 12.82
N GLU A 923 -0.26 45.44 12.45
CA GLU A 923 0.96 46.19 12.11
C GLU A 923 0.85 46.95 10.78
N PHE A 924 -0.09 46.51 9.92
CA PHE A 924 -0.25 47.04 8.57
C PHE A 924 -1.37 48.07 8.45
N VAL A 925 -2.11 48.37 9.52
CA VAL A 925 -3.25 49.30 9.46
C VAL A 925 -3.07 50.46 10.43
N GLU A 926 -3.48 51.64 9.99
CA GLU A 926 -3.55 52.87 10.81
C GLU A 926 -4.97 53.42 10.90
N ASP A 927 -5.81 53.12 9.91
CA ASP A 927 -7.21 53.53 9.87
C ASP A 927 -8.03 52.99 11.06
N LYS A 928 -8.90 53.85 11.60
CA LYS A 928 -9.69 53.58 12.81
C LYS A 928 -10.70 52.45 12.62
N LYS A 929 -11.31 52.31 11.44
CA LYS A 929 -12.25 51.21 11.12
C LYS A 929 -11.51 49.89 11.17
N TRP A 930 -10.33 49.78 10.55
CA TRP A 930 -9.53 48.56 10.59
C TRP A 930 -9.00 48.24 11.98
N LYS A 931 -8.43 49.22 12.70
CA LYS A 931 -7.99 49.04 14.09
C LYS A 931 -9.10 48.47 14.98
N ASN A 932 -10.30 49.04 14.93
CA ASN A 932 -11.44 48.58 15.73
C ASN A 932 -11.87 47.15 15.38
N ARG A 933 -11.90 46.79 14.09
CA ARG A 933 -12.27 45.44 13.63
C ARG A 933 -11.26 44.39 14.11
N LEU A 934 -9.97 44.64 13.88
CA LEU A 934 -8.92 43.72 14.27
C LEU A 934 -8.84 43.59 15.80
N GLU A 935 -8.99 44.69 16.55
CA GLU A 935 -9.00 44.66 18.02
C GLU A 935 -10.15 43.80 18.55
N LEU A 936 -11.35 43.91 17.97
CA LEU A 936 -12.49 43.08 18.35
C LEU A 936 -12.23 41.59 18.10
N ASP A 937 -11.72 41.24 16.91
CA ASP A 937 -11.38 39.86 16.55
C ASP A 937 -10.27 39.31 17.46
N ILE A 938 -9.24 40.11 17.76
CA ILE A 938 -8.15 39.77 18.69
C ILE A 938 -8.74 39.44 20.06
N LYS A 939 -9.61 40.29 20.63
CA LYS A 939 -10.21 40.04 21.96
C LYS A 939 -11.05 38.77 21.97
N ARG A 940 -11.86 38.52 20.94
CA ARG A 940 -12.69 37.31 20.80
C ARG A 940 -11.83 36.05 20.72
N ALA A 941 -10.87 36.04 19.80
CA ALA A 941 -10.00 34.90 19.55
C ALA A 941 -9.07 34.60 20.74
N TYR A 942 -8.52 35.65 21.37
CA TYR A 942 -7.71 35.53 22.59
C TYR A 942 -8.51 34.94 23.75
N LYS A 943 -9.74 35.40 23.97
CA LYS A 943 -10.64 34.83 24.99
C LYS A 943 -10.89 33.34 24.73
N LYS A 944 -11.23 32.97 23.49
CA LYS A 944 -11.49 31.56 23.13
C LYS A 944 -10.27 30.66 23.30
N LEU A 945 -9.12 31.09 22.78
CA LEU A 945 -7.87 30.32 22.88
C LEU A 945 -7.48 30.12 24.33
N LYS A 946 -7.60 31.15 25.16
CA LYS A 946 -7.32 31.09 26.60
C LYS A 946 -8.20 30.07 27.33
N GLU A 947 -9.46 29.94 26.97
CA GLU A 947 -10.39 28.97 27.60
C GLU A 947 -10.19 27.53 27.10
N TYR A 948 -9.63 27.34 25.91
CA TYR A 948 -9.61 26.05 25.20
C TYR A 948 -8.26 25.68 24.54
N TRP A 949 -7.13 26.15 25.07
CA TRP A 949 -5.81 25.89 24.48
C TRP A 949 -5.35 24.43 24.60
N LYS A 950 -5.93 23.66 25.54
CA LYS A 950 -5.52 22.30 25.88
C LYS A 950 -5.88 21.29 24.79
N ARG A 951 -4.88 20.50 24.40
CA ARG A 951 -4.93 19.47 23.35
C ARG A 951 -4.26 18.19 23.84
N ASP A 952 -4.58 17.06 23.21
CA ASP A 952 -3.85 15.81 23.46
C ASP A 952 -2.40 15.92 22.95
N SER A 953 -2.26 16.45 21.73
CA SER A 953 -0.99 16.72 21.03
C SER A 953 -0.23 17.91 21.60
N ASP A 954 1.11 17.83 21.55
CA ASP A 954 2.01 18.95 21.80
C ASP A 954 2.53 19.65 20.53
N SER A 955 2.11 19.23 19.33
CA SER A 955 2.57 19.80 18.04
C SER A 955 2.33 21.32 17.88
N LEU A 956 3.01 21.94 16.91
CA LEU A 956 2.87 23.38 16.61
C LEU A 956 1.58 23.71 15.84
N CYS A 957 1.16 22.85 14.92
CA CYS A 957 0.01 23.12 14.05
C CYS A 957 -1.33 23.07 14.79
N HIS A 958 -1.49 22.09 15.68
CA HIS A 958 -2.75 21.82 16.36
C HIS A 958 -2.56 21.15 17.72
N GLY A 959 -1.51 21.56 18.45
CA GLY A 959 -1.19 21.09 19.79
C GLY A 959 -0.90 22.23 20.77
N ASN A 960 -0.54 21.85 22.00
CA ASN A 960 -0.34 22.77 23.11
C ASN A 960 0.80 23.77 22.85
N CYS A 961 1.92 23.34 22.26
CA CYS A 961 3.06 24.24 22.01
C CYS A 961 2.68 25.38 21.05
N GLY A 962 1.93 25.08 19.99
CA GLY A 962 1.45 26.09 19.06
C GLY A 962 0.51 27.11 19.72
N ASN A 963 -0.49 26.60 20.45
CA ASN A 963 -1.46 27.44 21.14
C ASN A 963 -0.81 28.35 22.19
N LEU A 964 0.09 27.83 23.02
CA LEU A 964 0.81 28.61 24.03
C LEU A 964 1.76 29.63 23.41
N LEU A 965 2.42 29.28 22.29
CA LEU A 965 3.29 30.23 21.59
C LEU A 965 2.48 31.40 21.02
N ILE A 966 1.34 31.14 20.38
CA ILE A 966 0.44 32.19 19.88
C ILE A 966 -0.06 33.08 21.03
N LEU A 967 -0.44 32.50 22.18
CA LEU A 967 -0.84 33.28 23.36
C LEU A 967 0.29 34.21 23.82
N LYS A 968 1.53 33.73 23.89
CA LYS A 968 2.70 34.53 24.27
C LYS A 968 2.93 35.69 23.30
N ILE A 969 2.85 35.45 21.99
CA ILE A 969 2.97 36.50 20.97
C ILE A 969 1.86 37.53 21.13
N ALA A 970 0.61 37.06 21.23
CA ALA A 970 -0.55 37.91 21.33
C ALA A 970 -0.47 38.83 22.55
N GLN A 971 -0.09 38.31 23.73
CA GLN A 971 0.07 39.15 24.92
C GLN A 971 1.12 40.25 24.75
N LYS A 972 2.30 39.89 24.23
CA LYS A 972 3.37 40.87 23.97
C LYS A 972 2.88 41.95 23.00
N LYS A 973 2.28 41.54 21.89
CA LYS A 973 1.81 42.45 20.83
C LYS A 973 0.61 43.30 21.26
N MET A 974 -0.35 42.74 21.98
CA MET A 974 -1.48 43.50 22.52
C MET A 974 -1.01 44.60 23.46
N LYS A 975 0.02 44.34 24.30
CA LYS A 975 0.66 45.37 25.13
C LYS A 975 1.35 46.45 24.28
N GLU A 976 2.12 46.05 23.26
CA GLU A 976 2.74 47.00 22.31
C GLU A 976 1.68 47.86 21.58
N TYR A 977 0.52 47.29 21.27
CA TYR A 977 -0.57 47.94 20.54
C TYR A 977 -1.55 48.73 21.41
N GLY A 978 -1.42 48.68 22.75
CA GLY A 978 -2.35 49.31 23.68
C GLY A 978 -3.73 48.65 23.77
N ILE A 979 -3.86 47.38 23.36
CA ILE A 979 -5.12 46.64 23.42
C ILE A 979 -5.30 46.07 24.84
N SER A 980 -6.31 46.57 25.56
CA SER A 980 -6.61 46.13 26.92
C SER A 980 -7.23 44.73 26.96
N VAL A 981 -6.88 43.97 28.02
CA VAL A 981 -7.50 42.69 28.37
C VAL A 981 -8.12 42.77 29.76
N GLU A 982 -9.30 42.15 29.93
CA GLU A 982 -10.04 42.16 31.21
C GLU A 982 -9.25 41.55 32.38
N ARG A 983 -8.35 40.60 32.08
CA ARG A 983 -7.44 39.96 33.05
C ARG A 983 -6.18 39.43 32.35
N GLU A 984 -5.04 40.03 32.64
CA GLU A 984 -3.72 39.48 32.29
C GLU A 984 -3.51 38.18 33.06
N TRP A 985 -3.05 37.15 32.35
CA TRP A 985 -2.73 35.84 32.92
C TRP A 985 -1.32 35.50 32.48
N ASP A 986 -0.50 35.04 33.40
CA ASP A 986 0.87 34.65 33.07
C ASP A 986 0.84 33.36 32.24
N VAL A 987 1.28 33.43 30.98
CA VAL A 987 1.43 32.25 30.11
C VAL A 987 2.41 31.25 30.72
N GLU A 988 3.38 31.71 31.51
CA GLU A 988 4.32 30.83 32.22
C GLU A 988 3.59 29.97 33.27
N LEU A 989 2.57 30.53 33.96
CA LEU A 989 1.71 29.75 34.85
C LEU A 989 0.85 28.72 34.10
N MET A 990 0.43 29.01 32.86
CA MET A 990 -0.29 28.04 32.02
C MET A 990 0.66 26.94 31.53
N LYS A 991 1.92 27.26 31.25
CA LYS A 991 2.96 26.31 30.88
C LYS A 991 3.28 25.34 32.02
N ASN A 992 3.18 25.75 33.29
CA ASN A 992 3.32 24.86 34.44
C ASN A 992 2.25 23.73 34.48
N ALA A 993 1.19 23.82 33.67
CA ALA A 993 0.25 22.71 33.51
C ALA A 993 0.81 21.58 32.63
N LEU A 994 1.87 21.84 31.86
CA LEU A 994 2.67 20.85 31.16
C LEU A 994 3.80 20.37 32.09
N GLU A 995 4.12 19.08 32.03
CA GLU A 995 5.25 18.52 32.77
C GLU A 995 6.56 19.08 32.19
N GLU A 996 7.40 19.70 33.02
CA GLU A 996 8.67 20.26 32.57
C GLU A 996 9.55 19.18 31.92
N GLN A 997 10.09 19.49 30.74
CA GLN A 997 10.98 18.62 29.95
C GLN A 997 10.36 17.28 29.49
N ILE A 998 9.05 17.07 29.67
CA ILE A 998 8.32 15.88 29.24
C ILE A 998 7.32 16.27 28.15
N VAL A 999 7.35 15.53 27.05
CA VAL A 999 6.44 15.66 25.91
C VAL A 999 5.52 14.45 25.87
N HIS A 1000 4.25 14.67 25.54
CA HIS A 1000 3.30 13.59 25.31
C HIS A 1000 3.04 13.45 23.82
N LEU A 1001 3.18 12.23 23.30
CA LEU A 1001 3.02 11.95 21.88
C LEU A 1001 1.77 11.10 21.64
N LEU A 1002 0.93 11.54 20.70
CA LEU A 1002 -0.07 10.67 20.09
C LEU A 1002 0.60 9.59 19.24
N PRO A 1003 -0.07 8.45 18.97
CA PRO A 1003 0.51 7.35 18.19
C PRO A 1003 1.17 7.77 16.86
N GLN A 1004 0.52 8.66 16.10
CA GLN A 1004 1.03 9.17 14.83
C GLN A 1004 2.22 10.11 15.01
N GLU A 1005 2.36 10.74 16.17
CA GLU A 1005 3.43 11.68 16.47
C GLU A 1005 4.72 10.95 16.90
N GLN A 1006 4.63 9.73 17.42
CA GLN A 1006 5.78 8.98 17.93
C GLN A 1006 6.90 8.85 16.88
N ILE A 1007 6.54 8.72 15.61
CA ILE A 1007 7.48 8.56 14.50
C ILE A 1007 7.32 9.64 13.41
N ASN A 1008 6.66 10.76 13.74
CA ASN A 1008 6.57 11.91 12.85
C ASN A 1008 7.53 13.01 13.30
N PHE A 1009 8.62 13.18 12.55
CA PHE A 1009 9.65 14.18 12.83
C PHE A 1009 9.32 15.55 12.21
N GLY A 1010 8.16 15.69 11.54
CA GLY A 1010 7.76 16.93 10.86
C GLY A 1010 7.77 18.14 11.80
N PHE A 1011 7.99 19.32 11.21
CA PHE A 1011 8.13 20.56 11.98
C PHE A 1011 6.79 21.03 12.57
N MET A 1012 5.73 21.12 11.76
CA MET A 1012 4.45 21.66 12.22
C MET A 1012 3.55 20.61 12.87
N ASN A 1013 3.54 19.38 12.35
CA ASN A 1013 2.62 18.30 12.77
C ASN A 1013 3.32 17.13 13.48
N GLY A 1014 4.61 17.26 13.78
CA GLY A 1014 5.42 16.24 14.41
C GLY A 1014 6.21 16.80 15.58
N TYR A 1015 7.04 15.96 16.19
CA TYR A 1015 7.82 16.37 17.35
C TYR A 1015 9.06 17.20 17.02
N GLY A 1016 9.40 17.37 15.73
CA GLY A 1016 10.47 18.28 15.31
C GLY A 1016 10.20 19.71 15.78
N GLY A 1017 8.97 20.21 15.60
CA GLY A 1017 8.56 21.52 16.11
C GLY A 1017 8.42 21.60 17.61
N ILE A 1018 8.04 20.49 18.27
CA ILE A 1018 7.99 20.42 19.73
C ILE A 1018 9.39 20.60 20.30
N LEU A 1019 10.36 19.83 19.80
CA LEU A 1019 11.76 19.92 20.20
C LEU A 1019 12.32 21.32 19.91
N TYR A 1020 12.04 21.86 18.72
CA TYR A 1020 12.40 23.21 18.33
C TYR A 1020 11.91 24.25 19.35
N LYS A 1021 10.63 24.19 19.73
CA LYS A 1021 10.02 25.09 20.71
C LYS A 1021 10.62 24.93 22.10
N CYS A 1022 10.84 23.70 22.56
CA CYS A 1022 11.46 23.43 23.85
C CYS A 1022 12.89 24.00 23.94
N LEU A 1023 13.68 23.91 22.87
CA LEU A 1023 15.03 24.48 22.83
C LEU A 1023 15.02 26.02 22.95
N GLN A 1024 14.06 26.68 22.30
CA GLN A 1024 13.90 28.15 22.43
C GLN A 1024 13.59 28.57 23.86
N ASP A 1025 12.76 27.81 24.57
CA ASP A 1025 12.40 28.11 25.95
C ASP A 1025 13.58 27.93 26.92
N ILE A 1026 14.48 26.97 26.65
CA ILE A 1026 15.67 26.71 27.47
C ILE A 1026 16.74 27.80 27.28
N HIS A 1027 16.92 28.29 26.05
CA HIS A 1027 18.02 29.18 25.71
C HIS A 1027 17.70 30.67 25.82
N ALA A 1028 16.48 31.04 26.23
CA ALA A 1028 16.03 32.42 26.45
C ALA A 1028 16.52 33.40 25.37
N THR A 1029 16.48 33.00 24.10
CA THR A 1029 16.88 33.86 23.00
C THR A 1029 15.79 34.90 22.78
N GLU A 1030 16.05 36.15 23.15
CA GLU A 1030 15.13 37.29 22.99
C GLU A 1030 14.89 37.69 21.51
N SER A 1031 15.45 36.98 20.53
CA SER A 1031 15.25 37.29 19.11
C SER A 1031 13.91 36.73 18.58
N HIS A 1032 12.88 37.55 18.81
CA HIS A 1032 11.64 37.73 18.06
C HIS A 1032 11.02 36.50 17.37
N ILE A 1033 9.88 36.12 17.93
CA ILE A 1033 8.96 35.08 17.49
C ILE A 1033 8.34 35.48 16.15
N GLU A 1034 8.85 34.93 15.06
CA GLU A 1034 8.31 35.16 13.70
C GLU A 1034 8.01 33.87 12.93
N LEU A 1035 8.15 32.68 13.54
CA LEU A 1035 8.17 31.37 12.84
C LEU A 1035 6.84 30.58 12.79
N ILE A 1036 5.85 30.98 13.60
CA ILE A 1036 4.46 30.51 13.48
C ILE A 1036 3.73 31.43 12.49
#